data_AF-A0AA96GG54-F1
#
_entry.id   AF-A0AA96GG54-F1
#
_cell.length_a   1.000
_cell.length_b   1.000
_cell.length_c   1.000
_cell.angle_alpha   90.00
_cell.angle_beta   90.00
_cell.angle_gamma   90.00
#
_symmetry.space_group_name_H-M   'P 1'
#
loop_
_entity.id
_entity.type
_entity.pdbx_description
1 polymer ?
#
loop_
_entity_poly.entity_id
_entity_poly.type
_entity_poly.pdbx_seq_one_letter_code
_entity_poly.pdbx_strand_id
1 'polypeptide(L)'
;MSESTTERQPNRLSHETSPYLLQHAYNPVDWFPWGEEALNLAKKENKPILLSIGYSACHWCHVMERESFENQAIADLMNRYFVNIKVDREERPDLDEIYMQATTAMNQGHGGWPMTVFLTPDQEPIFAGTYFPPTDRYGRPGFGSILTNIGEGWKKDQSNIAQQASRFTARLRNALQPASPLAVGAAEIEDAVKQYARDFDARYGGFGRAPKFPPATGLSFLLRQYHWSREKKILAMVTKTLDGMAEGGLYDHIGGGFARYSTDDEWLAPHFEKMLYDNALLARTYVEAFQVTGENRYRQVATETLDYILREMTAPEGGFYSATDADSEGVEGKFFVWTPEQIREILTNEQDATCFCAYYDITDEGNWEHTNIPRTKKSLETVAKELGCSPEDLRETIMRTKSTVYQARLKRVPPGLDDKIITAWNGMMIGTMAEAGRVFNHEPYLDGAIRAADFLLTTLSRPESRLWRTYRAGHAHLNACLEDYAYAAEAMIDVYEATGHERYLHEGVSLAERLLEDFEDREHGGFFTTAADHEALIIRGREGADGATPSGNAVAASALARLSFHRDREDFRKAATNAIRAYGQQIGQVPRGFPKSLMVVDLLLRGPVELALVGSPTDKGYNQLRTAVNACFVPYRILAYRQELEAETPHPLLTGKTLVDGQAALYVCKNFACQAPITDPQEAIDVLTYPQGTITSTDPPVQALTSQGLSGHATPQGTGQYVARILASPQDSPPSSHGYTSLGSTGLTTSRIGFGGYRINLGVEDHRRALEKSLQDGCNLIDTSTNYADGGSERLVGVVLKDLIAKEVVSRDEVIVVSKIGYVQGNNLTRAETREQAGKPFPEMVKYGEGIWHCLHPSFLEEQLILCLDRLGLETLDICLLHNPEYFLSDAKNRNLSIDPLRLEDLRQEFYRRLEQAFSYLETQIAAGRLQYYGVSSNTCTAKPDNPEATSLSRMLKAAEAAAKHAGIPHHHFRILQLPMNLFESGALLTPNTGPEQAQTVLSFAQEANIAVLVNRPLNAIPGKGGGMIRLADPQVEISNTNFDAQQPKVAALENDYKQVLAPQVPTPEKGAAPLDYFNWAEELKRIRPSIHNLEHWDQIESQTIAPHANQVFQLLTRHFAGKQEEVQIWESWRDRYVPELVSLLKVMRMEAAQKSAKKLSEIRKLIDPLIPESKREEPFARKALWAVASIPGVTCVLNGMRHPVYVDDSLTILKWEALPQSRALFETIHTSEVP
;
A
#
# COMPACT_ATOMS: atom_id res chain seq x y z
N MET A 1 -60.08 0.48 5.25
CA MET A 1 -60.74 1.69 4.71
C MET A 1 -60.23 1.89 3.30
N SER A 2 -61.12 2.14 2.34
CA SER A 2 -60.82 2.29 0.92
C SER A 2 -60.18 3.66 0.66
N GLU A 3 -58.89 3.69 0.35
CA GLU A 3 -58.21 4.87 -0.17
C GLU A 3 -58.38 4.95 -1.69
N SER A 4 -58.58 6.18 -2.16
CA SER A 4 -58.74 6.57 -3.56
C SER A 4 -57.51 6.16 -4.37
N THR A 5 -57.67 5.16 -5.26
CA THR A 5 -56.68 4.82 -6.28
C THR A 5 -56.71 5.88 -7.39
N THR A 6 -55.93 6.96 -7.22
CA THR A 6 -55.37 7.65 -8.38
C THR A 6 -54.40 6.67 -9.06
N GLU A 7 -54.68 6.26 -10.29
CA GLU A 7 -53.75 5.44 -11.09
C GLU A 7 -52.41 6.19 -11.20
N ARG A 8 -51.40 5.75 -10.44
CA ARG A 8 -50.03 6.29 -10.53
C ARG A 8 -49.44 5.84 -11.87
N GLN A 9 -48.98 6.77 -12.71
CA GLN A 9 -48.32 6.42 -13.97
C GLN A 9 -46.90 5.91 -13.71
N PRO A 10 -46.49 4.80 -14.34
CA PRO A 10 -45.12 4.30 -14.20
C PRO A 10 -44.13 5.20 -14.94
N ASN A 11 -42.96 5.40 -14.35
CA ASN A 11 -41.78 5.97 -15.00
C ASN A 11 -40.95 4.87 -15.69
N ARG A 12 -39.77 5.22 -16.22
CA ARG A 12 -38.93 4.33 -17.02
C ARG A 12 -38.37 3.14 -16.25
N LEU A 13 -38.26 3.22 -14.92
CA LEU A 13 -37.76 2.13 -14.09
C LEU A 13 -38.69 0.89 -14.11
N SER A 14 -39.93 1.02 -14.59
CA SER A 14 -40.86 -0.10 -14.79
C SER A 14 -40.37 -1.16 -15.80
N HIS A 15 -39.33 -0.86 -16.58
CA HIS A 15 -38.71 -1.77 -17.54
C HIS A 15 -37.43 -2.44 -17.01
N GLU A 16 -36.95 -2.05 -15.82
CA GLU A 16 -35.76 -2.61 -15.20
C GLU A 16 -36.05 -3.95 -14.53
N THR A 17 -35.01 -4.77 -14.33
CA THR A 17 -35.15 -6.03 -13.58
C THR A 17 -34.85 -5.89 -12.10
N SER A 18 -34.05 -4.92 -11.68
CA SER A 18 -33.67 -4.74 -10.28
C SER A 18 -34.89 -4.53 -9.38
N PRO A 19 -35.06 -5.32 -8.30
CA PRO A 19 -36.09 -5.08 -7.29
C PRO A 19 -36.03 -3.66 -6.71
N TYR A 20 -34.82 -3.13 -6.50
CA TYR A 20 -34.62 -1.77 -5.99
C TYR A 20 -35.12 -0.71 -6.97
N LEU A 21 -34.81 -0.83 -8.26
CA LEU A 21 -35.27 0.13 -9.27
C LEU A 21 -36.79 0.02 -9.48
N LEU A 22 -37.32 -1.20 -9.53
CA LEU A 22 -38.75 -1.46 -9.68
C LEU A 22 -39.59 -0.90 -8.54
N GLN A 23 -39.07 -0.89 -7.32
CA GLN A 23 -39.71 -0.24 -6.17
C GLN A 23 -40.01 1.24 -6.46
N HIS A 24 -39.13 1.91 -7.20
CA HIS A 24 -39.24 3.33 -7.50
C HIS A 24 -40.02 3.66 -8.80
N ALA A 25 -40.60 2.65 -9.45
CA ALA A 25 -41.21 2.79 -10.77
C ALA A 25 -42.47 3.67 -10.78
N TYR A 26 -43.12 3.88 -9.63
CA TYR A 26 -44.37 4.64 -9.51
C TYR A 26 -44.25 5.92 -8.68
N ASN A 27 -43.03 6.35 -8.35
CA ASN A 27 -42.81 7.65 -7.72
C ASN A 27 -43.16 8.79 -8.67
N PRO A 28 -43.62 9.95 -8.17
CA PRO A 28 -43.87 11.14 -8.98
C PRO A 28 -42.60 11.75 -9.60
N VAL A 29 -41.41 11.32 -9.16
CA VAL A 29 -40.12 11.68 -9.78
C VAL A 29 -39.99 10.95 -11.13
N ASP A 30 -39.62 11.67 -12.18
CA ASP A 30 -39.31 11.11 -13.50
C ASP A 30 -37.92 10.46 -13.48
N TRP A 31 -37.87 9.26 -12.90
CA TRP A 31 -36.63 8.49 -12.78
C TRP A 31 -36.23 7.85 -14.11
N PHE A 32 -34.93 7.93 -14.39
CA PHE A 32 -34.25 7.17 -15.42
C PHE A 32 -33.32 6.13 -14.79
N PRO A 33 -33.14 4.96 -15.43
CA PRO A 33 -31.97 4.13 -15.17
C PRO A 33 -30.71 4.86 -15.67
N TRP A 34 -29.55 4.47 -15.18
CA TRP A 34 -28.29 4.95 -15.76
C TRP A 34 -28.10 4.37 -17.17
N GLY A 35 -27.96 5.23 -18.17
CA GLY A 35 -27.71 4.80 -19.54
C GLY A 35 -27.72 5.95 -20.53
N GLU A 36 -27.50 5.62 -21.81
CA GLU A 36 -27.35 6.61 -22.88
C GLU A 36 -28.55 7.57 -23.01
N GLU A 37 -29.77 7.11 -22.77
CA GLU A 37 -30.97 7.96 -22.85
C GLU A 37 -30.88 9.14 -21.86
N ALA A 38 -30.63 8.85 -20.58
CA ALA A 38 -30.57 9.85 -19.53
C ALA A 38 -29.37 10.79 -19.70
N LEU A 39 -28.20 10.22 -20.03
CA LEU A 39 -26.95 10.97 -20.20
C LEU A 39 -27.02 11.91 -21.42
N ASN A 40 -27.58 11.45 -22.54
CA ASN A 40 -27.77 12.29 -23.72
C ASN A 40 -28.83 13.36 -23.49
N LEU A 41 -29.89 13.05 -22.73
CA LEU A 41 -30.90 14.04 -22.35
C LEU A 41 -30.30 15.15 -21.49
N ALA A 42 -29.48 14.81 -20.49
CA ALA A 42 -28.81 15.78 -19.64
C ALA A 42 -27.94 16.75 -20.45
N LYS A 43 -27.18 16.22 -21.42
CA LYS A 43 -26.36 17.02 -22.35
C LYS A 43 -27.22 17.89 -23.28
N LYS A 44 -28.25 17.31 -23.89
CA LYS A 44 -29.13 18.00 -24.84
C LYS A 44 -29.90 19.14 -24.19
N GLU A 45 -30.43 18.92 -22.98
CA GLU A 45 -31.18 19.94 -22.23
C GLU A 45 -30.28 20.85 -21.39
N ASN A 46 -28.98 20.55 -21.32
CA ASN A 46 -28.00 21.24 -20.47
C ASN A 46 -28.45 21.32 -19.01
N LYS A 47 -29.00 20.21 -18.50
CA LYS A 47 -29.49 20.08 -17.12
C LYS A 47 -28.51 19.24 -16.29
N PRO A 48 -28.24 19.63 -15.04
CA PRO A 48 -27.48 18.79 -14.12
C PRO A 48 -28.20 17.46 -13.87
N ILE A 49 -27.43 16.44 -13.52
CA ILE A 49 -27.95 15.12 -13.17
C ILE A 49 -28.11 15.06 -11.65
N LEU A 50 -29.22 14.52 -11.17
CA LEU A 50 -29.37 14.09 -9.78
C LEU A 50 -29.28 12.57 -9.78
N LEU A 51 -28.14 12.06 -9.32
CA LEU A 51 -27.85 10.64 -9.21
C LEU A 51 -28.19 10.16 -7.79
N SER A 52 -29.06 9.18 -7.67
CA SER A 52 -29.37 8.51 -6.41
C SER A 52 -28.99 7.02 -6.49
N ILE A 53 -28.07 6.60 -5.63
CA ILE A 53 -27.58 5.20 -5.57
C ILE A 53 -28.02 4.55 -4.25
N GLY A 54 -28.52 3.31 -4.33
CA GLY A 54 -28.93 2.49 -3.18
C GLY A 54 -29.12 1.03 -3.57
N TYR A 55 -29.81 0.26 -2.73
CA TYR A 55 -30.16 -1.16 -2.93
C TYR A 55 -31.40 -1.51 -2.11
N SER A 56 -32.03 -2.65 -2.40
CA SER A 56 -33.36 -3.04 -1.93
C SER A 56 -33.47 -3.22 -0.41
N ALA A 57 -32.47 -3.81 0.24
CA ALA A 57 -32.48 -4.07 1.69
C ALA A 57 -32.14 -2.83 2.55
N CYS A 58 -31.82 -1.69 1.93
CA CYS A 58 -31.38 -0.49 2.62
C CYS A 58 -32.54 0.27 3.32
N HIS A 59 -32.61 0.19 4.66
CA HIS A 59 -33.63 0.90 5.44
C HIS A 59 -33.70 2.42 5.16
N TRP A 60 -32.57 3.13 5.21
CA TRP A 60 -32.55 4.58 4.98
C TRP A 60 -32.91 4.97 3.55
N CYS A 61 -32.77 4.05 2.59
CA CYS A 61 -33.21 4.25 1.22
C CYS A 61 -34.74 4.27 1.14
N HIS A 62 -35.41 3.38 1.89
CA HIS A 62 -36.88 3.37 2.05
C HIS A 62 -37.37 4.63 2.79
N VAL A 63 -36.66 5.08 3.83
CA VAL A 63 -37.00 6.32 4.54
C VAL A 63 -36.92 7.52 3.59
N MET A 64 -35.83 7.65 2.83
CA MET A 64 -35.67 8.73 1.85
C MET A 64 -36.76 8.68 0.76
N GLU A 65 -37.15 7.48 0.33
CA GLU A 65 -38.25 7.32 -0.62
C GLU A 65 -39.57 7.87 -0.08
N ARG A 66 -40.02 7.37 1.07
CA ARG A 66 -41.32 7.73 1.66
C ARG A 66 -41.40 9.21 2.00
N GLU A 67 -40.31 9.78 2.54
CA GLU A 67 -40.31 11.17 2.99
C GLU A 67 -40.08 12.19 1.85
N SER A 68 -39.26 11.83 0.84
CA SER A 68 -38.81 12.77 -0.18
C SER A 68 -39.28 12.40 -1.60
N PHE A 69 -39.05 11.17 -2.07
CA PHE A 69 -39.32 10.81 -3.47
C PHE A 69 -40.81 10.58 -3.77
N GLU A 70 -41.63 10.24 -2.77
CA GLU A 70 -43.09 10.18 -2.90
C GLU A 70 -43.77 11.56 -2.75
N ASN A 71 -43.05 12.57 -2.26
CA ASN A 71 -43.59 13.91 -2.06
C ASN A 71 -43.67 14.68 -3.38
N GLN A 72 -44.89 14.96 -3.85
CA GLN A 72 -45.13 15.65 -5.13
C GLN A 72 -44.40 17.00 -5.26
N ALA A 73 -44.35 17.80 -4.18
CA ALA A 73 -43.71 19.12 -4.25
C ALA A 73 -42.18 19.02 -4.41
N ILE A 74 -41.55 18.01 -3.79
CA ILE A 74 -40.12 17.74 -3.95
C ILE A 74 -39.86 17.15 -5.35
N ALA A 75 -40.70 16.21 -5.79
CA ALA A 75 -40.59 15.62 -7.13
C ALA A 75 -40.72 16.67 -8.25
N ASP A 76 -41.63 17.64 -8.11
CA ASP A 76 -41.77 18.74 -9.06
C ASP A 76 -40.51 19.61 -9.16
N LEU A 77 -39.79 19.80 -8.04
CA LEU A 77 -38.49 20.50 -8.03
C LEU A 77 -37.40 19.65 -8.71
N MET A 78 -37.35 18.36 -8.40
CA MET A 78 -36.41 17.41 -9.02
C MET A 78 -36.57 17.38 -10.54
N ASN A 79 -37.79 17.12 -11.02
CA ASN A 79 -38.12 17.03 -12.45
C ASN A 79 -37.91 18.35 -13.20
N ARG A 80 -38.05 19.49 -12.52
CA ARG A 80 -37.83 20.81 -13.12
C ARG A 80 -36.36 21.10 -13.37
N TYR A 81 -35.50 20.79 -12.40
CA TYR A 81 -34.10 21.24 -12.40
C TYR A 81 -33.11 20.18 -12.89
N PHE A 82 -33.43 18.90 -12.77
CA PHE A 82 -32.47 17.81 -12.96
C PHE A 82 -32.98 16.74 -13.94
N VAL A 83 -32.04 16.01 -14.54
CA VAL A 83 -32.31 14.65 -15.03
C VAL A 83 -32.06 13.69 -13.87
N ASN A 84 -33.11 13.02 -13.41
CA ASN A 84 -33.06 12.20 -12.20
C ASN A 84 -32.70 10.76 -12.58
N ILE A 85 -31.56 10.27 -12.09
CA ILE A 85 -31.06 8.93 -12.38
C ILE A 85 -31.03 8.11 -11.09
N LYS A 86 -31.60 6.91 -11.15
CA LYS A 86 -31.62 5.93 -10.06
C LYS A 86 -30.73 4.74 -10.41
N VAL A 87 -29.90 4.31 -9.46
CA VAL A 87 -28.93 3.22 -9.65
C VAL A 87 -29.00 2.23 -8.49
N ASP A 88 -29.06 0.95 -8.82
CA ASP A 88 -28.81 -0.15 -7.89
C ASP A 88 -27.29 -0.40 -7.81
N ARG A 89 -26.69 -0.23 -6.63
CA ARG A 89 -25.25 -0.45 -6.43
C ARG A 89 -24.83 -1.89 -6.65
N GLU A 90 -25.74 -2.84 -6.48
CA GLU A 90 -25.46 -4.26 -6.67
C GLU A 90 -25.31 -4.59 -8.16
N GLU A 91 -26.03 -3.87 -9.02
CA GLU A 91 -25.95 -3.97 -10.47
C GLU A 91 -24.83 -3.11 -11.07
N ARG A 92 -24.52 -1.96 -10.46
CA ARG A 92 -23.50 -1.01 -10.93
C ARG A 92 -22.52 -0.61 -9.82
N PRO A 93 -21.66 -1.55 -9.35
CA PRO A 93 -20.65 -1.25 -8.33
C PRO A 93 -19.60 -0.26 -8.84
N ASP A 94 -19.39 -0.20 -10.16
CA ASP A 94 -18.50 0.75 -10.83
C ASP A 94 -18.91 2.21 -10.59
N LEU A 95 -20.22 2.50 -10.69
CA LEU A 95 -20.76 3.83 -10.38
C LEU A 95 -20.73 4.11 -8.88
N ASP A 96 -21.11 3.12 -8.07
CA ASP A 96 -21.11 3.21 -6.62
C ASP A 96 -19.72 3.60 -6.08
N GLU A 97 -18.66 2.91 -6.52
CA GLU A 97 -17.29 3.15 -6.10
C GLU A 97 -16.84 4.59 -6.41
N ILE A 98 -17.01 5.04 -7.66
CA ILE A 98 -16.56 6.37 -8.13
C ILE A 98 -17.25 7.46 -7.32
N TYR A 99 -18.57 7.36 -7.16
CA TYR A 99 -19.35 8.42 -6.53
C TYR A 99 -19.33 8.35 -5.01
N MET A 100 -19.08 7.18 -4.41
CA MET A 100 -18.81 7.07 -2.97
C MET A 100 -17.50 7.78 -2.63
N GLN A 101 -16.44 7.58 -3.43
CA GLN A 101 -15.16 8.28 -3.24
C GLN A 101 -15.32 9.80 -3.36
N ALA A 102 -16.09 10.28 -4.35
CA ALA A 102 -16.42 11.70 -4.47
C ALA A 102 -17.18 12.21 -3.23
N THR A 103 -18.15 11.45 -2.74
CA THR A 103 -18.97 11.79 -1.57
C THR A 103 -18.11 11.89 -0.31
N THR A 104 -17.28 10.89 -0.04
CA THR A 104 -16.35 10.86 1.08
C THR A 104 -15.35 12.03 1.03
N ALA A 105 -14.83 12.35 -0.15
CA ALA A 105 -13.92 13.48 -0.34
C ALA A 105 -14.60 14.84 -0.11
N MET A 106 -15.88 15.00 -0.46
CA MET A 106 -16.65 16.21 -0.21
C MET A 106 -17.11 16.35 1.25
N ASN A 107 -17.36 15.24 1.94
CA ASN A 107 -17.99 15.20 3.26
C ASN A 107 -17.03 14.85 4.40
N GLN A 108 -15.78 15.31 4.31
CA GLN A 108 -14.77 15.17 5.39
C GLN A 108 -14.54 13.72 5.83
N GLY A 109 -14.61 12.75 4.90
CA GLY A 109 -14.40 11.34 5.20
C GLY A 109 -15.70 10.55 5.48
N HIS A 110 -16.86 11.19 5.42
CA HIS A 110 -18.15 10.51 5.61
C HIS A 110 -18.81 10.13 4.28
N GLY A 111 -19.33 8.91 4.20
CA GLY A 111 -20.12 8.39 3.08
C GLY A 111 -21.20 7.42 3.57
N GLY A 112 -22.00 6.87 2.65
CA GLY A 112 -23.03 5.89 2.98
C GLY A 112 -24.24 5.97 2.03
N TRP A 113 -25.15 5.01 2.18
CA TRP A 113 -26.40 4.94 1.41
C TRP A 113 -27.61 5.37 2.26
N PRO A 114 -28.65 5.98 1.66
CA PRO A 114 -28.77 6.34 0.24
C PRO A 114 -27.76 7.43 -0.13
N MET A 115 -27.15 7.30 -1.30
CA MET A 115 -26.17 8.27 -1.79
C MET A 115 -26.84 9.18 -2.80
N THR A 116 -26.75 10.50 -2.60
CA THR A 116 -27.37 11.52 -3.46
C THR A 116 -26.29 12.46 -3.97
N VAL A 117 -26.05 12.44 -5.29
CA VAL A 117 -24.97 13.18 -5.93
C VAL A 117 -25.52 14.04 -7.06
N PHE A 118 -25.12 15.30 -7.08
CA PHE A 118 -25.45 16.25 -8.13
C PHE A 118 -24.27 16.33 -9.10
N LEU A 119 -24.50 16.07 -10.38
CA LEU A 119 -23.46 16.02 -11.40
C LEU A 119 -23.70 17.06 -12.49
N THR A 120 -22.63 17.46 -13.18
CA THR A 120 -22.74 18.14 -14.46
C THR A 120 -23.31 17.19 -15.53
N PRO A 121 -23.77 17.70 -16.70
CA PRO A 121 -24.12 16.84 -17.85
C PRO A 121 -22.97 15.94 -18.34
N ASP A 122 -21.74 16.29 -17.99
CA ASP A 122 -20.52 15.51 -18.26
C ASP A 122 -20.14 14.58 -17.09
N GLN A 123 -21.10 14.32 -16.19
CA GLN A 123 -21.02 13.36 -15.08
C GLN A 123 -20.06 13.77 -13.93
N GLU A 124 -19.49 14.98 -13.96
CA GLU A 124 -18.56 15.47 -12.95
C GLU A 124 -19.30 15.90 -11.66
N PRO A 125 -18.86 15.48 -10.45
CA PRO A 125 -19.52 15.83 -9.19
C PRO A 125 -19.50 17.33 -8.87
N ILE A 126 -20.69 17.88 -8.59
CA ILE A 126 -20.91 19.25 -8.11
C ILE A 126 -21.04 19.27 -6.59
N PHE A 127 -21.89 18.40 -6.05
CA PHE A 127 -22.21 18.30 -4.62
C PHE A 127 -22.68 16.89 -4.30
N ALA A 128 -22.43 16.41 -3.08
CA ALA A 128 -22.79 15.04 -2.69
C ALA A 128 -23.18 14.96 -1.21
N GLY A 129 -24.12 14.07 -0.89
CA GLY A 129 -24.49 13.74 0.47
C GLY A 129 -25.20 12.40 0.56
N THR A 130 -25.63 12.04 1.76
CA THR A 130 -26.35 10.79 2.00
C THR A 130 -27.86 11.04 2.05
N TYR A 131 -28.46 10.94 3.24
CA TYR A 131 -29.85 11.30 3.49
C TYR A 131 -30.02 12.82 3.68
N PHE A 132 -31.04 13.38 3.03
CA PHE A 132 -31.46 14.78 3.21
C PHE A 132 -32.91 14.83 3.72
N PRO A 133 -33.20 15.54 4.83
CA PRO A 133 -34.56 15.61 5.35
C PRO A 133 -35.47 16.40 4.40
N PRO A 134 -36.79 16.13 4.35
CA PRO A 134 -37.70 16.81 3.43
C PRO A 134 -37.84 18.31 3.71
N THR A 135 -37.59 18.75 4.94
CA THR A 135 -37.69 20.14 5.40
C THR A 135 -36.45 20.58 6.16
N ASP A 136 -36.12 21.87 6.12
CA ASP A 136 -35.05 22.47 6.94
C ASP A 136 -35.25 22.15 8.42
N ARG A 137 -34.27 21.48 9.07
CA ARG A 137 -34.32 21.11 10.48
C ARG A 137 -32.94 21.16 11.12
N TYR A 138 -32.86 21.59 12.38
CA TYR A 138 -31.63 21.58 13.20
C TYR A 138 -30.42 22.25 12.53
N GLY A 139 -30.63 23.34 11.79
CA GLY A 139 -29.57 24.06 11.08
C GLY A 139 -29.04 23.35 9.83
N ARG A 140 -29.69 22.26 9.37
CA ARG A 140 -29.39 21.60 8.11
C ARG A 140 -30.45 21.96 7.07
N PRO A 141 -30.06 22.31 5.83
CA PRO A 141 -31.02 22.56 4.76
C PRO A 141 -31.74 21.26 4.40
N GLY A 142 -33.05 21.37 4.20
CA GLY A 142 -33.89 20.32 3.67
C GLY A 142 -33.67 20.11 2.18
N PHE A 143 -34.15 18.98 1.67
CA PHE A 143 -33.88 18.56 0.31
C PHE A 143 -34.41 19.55 -0.73
N GLY A 144 -35.61 20.12 -0.52
CA GLY A 144 -36.16 21.17 -1.40
C GLY A 144 -35.28 22.43 -1.50
N SER A 145 -34.66 22.85 -0.39
CA SER A 145 -33.74 23.99 -0.34
C SER A 145 -32.46 23.69 -1.11
N ILE A 146 -31.90 22.48 -0.96
CA ILE A 146 -30.71 22.03 -1.69
C ILE A 146 -30.99 21.98 -3.19
N LEU A 147 -32.09 21.34 -3.60
CA LEU A 147 -32.53 21.22 -5.00
C LEU A 147 -32.64 22.59 -5.68
N THR A 148 -33.27 23.55 -4.99
CA THR A 148 -33.47 24.91 -5.51
C THR A 148 -32.14 25.66 -5.63
N ASN A 149 -31.29 25.59 -4.61
CA ASN A 149 -29.99 26.28 -4.61
C ASN A 149 -29.09 25.80 -5.74
N ILE A 150 -28.99 24.49 -5.95
CA ILE A 150 -28.17 23.91 -7.03
C ILE A 150 -28.80 24.20 -8.40
N GLY A 151 -30.12 23.99 -8.54
CA GLY A 151 -30.82 24.19 -9.81
C GLY A 151 -30.82 25.64 -10.29
N GLU A 152 -31.02 26.61 -9.39
CA GLU A 152 -30.90 28.03 -9.73
C GLU A 152 -29.44 28.47 -9.93
N GLY A 153 -28.52 27.93 -9.13
CA GLY A 153 -27.08 28.19 -9.26
C GLY A 153 -26.57 27.80 -10.65
N TRP A 154 -26.95 26.62 -11.14
CA TRP A 154 -26.60 26.14 -12.48
C TRP A 154 -27.09 27.10 -13.58
N LYS A 155 -28.32 27.63 -13.47
CA LYS A 155 -28.85 28.59 -14.44
C LYS A 155 -28.14 29.95 -14.43
N LYS A 156 -27.65 30.39 -13.26
CA LYS A 156 -27.04 31.72 -13.07
C LYS A 156 -25.53 31.72 -13.38
N ASP A 157 -24.80 30.67 -13.01
CA ASP A 157 -23.33 30.64 -13.05
C ASP A 157 -22.77 29.26 -13.46
N GLN A 158 -23.30 28.72 -14.56
CA GLN A 158 -22.92 27.41 -15.09
C GLN A 158 -21.40 27.23 -15.25
N SER A 159 -20.73 28.22 -15.85
CA SER A 159 -19.30 28.12 -16.18
C SER A 159 -18.42 27.93 -14.96
N ASN A 160 -18.74 28.63 -13.86
CA ASN A 160 -17.98 28.52 -12.62
C ASN A 160 -18.22 27.19 -11.94
N ILE A 161 -19.48 26.73 -11.88
CA ILE A 161 -19.82 25.42 -11.29
C ILE A 161 -19.14 24.29 -12.06
N ALA A 162 -19.20 24.30 -13.39
CA ALA A 162 -18.52 23.31 -14.23
C ALA A 162 -16.99 23.34 -14.04
N GLN A 163 -16.39 24.53 -13.96
CA GLN A 163 -14.94 24.65 -13.70
C GLN A 163 -14.55 24.10 -12.31
N GLN A 164 -15.38 24.32 -11.29
CA GLN A 164 -15.14 23.77 -9.95
C GLN A 164 -15.28 22.24 -9.94
N ALA A 165 -16.32 21.69 -10.56
CA ALA A 165 -16.53 20.25 -10.70
C ALA A 165 -15.37 19.58 -11.45
N SER A 166 -14.89 20.17 -12.54
CA SER A 166 -13.76 19.65 -13.31
C SER A 166 -12.45 19.70 -12.53
N ARG A 167 -12.18 20.79 -11.80
CA ARG A 167 -11.01 20.89 -10.90
C ARG A 167 -11.06 19.85 -9.77
N PHE A 168 -12.24 19.61 -9.21
CA PHE A 168 -12.43 18.56 -8.20
C PHE A 168 -12.20 17.17 -8.80
N THR A 169 -12.78 16.88 -9.96
CA THR A 169 -12.63 15.60 -10.67
C THR A 169 -11.17 15.33 -11.04
N ALA A 170 -10.43 16.35 -11.49
CA ALA A 170 -8.99 16.23 -11.75
C ALA A 170 -8.17 15.90 -10.48
N ARG A 171 -8.52 16.50 -9.34
CA ARG A 171 -7.90 16.18 -8.04
C ARG A 171 -8.24 14.77 -7.60
N LEU A 172 -9.50 14.35 -7.74
CA LEU A 172 -9.95 12.99 -7.42
C LEU A 172 -9.20 11.97 -8.28
N ARG A 173 -9.10 12.21 -9.60
CA ARG A 173 -8.32 11.37 -10.52
C ARG A 173 -6.85 11.25 -10.11
N ASN A 174 -6.22 12.36 -9.73
CA ASN A 174 -4.83 12.36 -9.27
C ASN A 174 -4.64 11.66 -7.91
N ALA A 175 -5.64 11.72 -7.02
CA ALA A 175 -5.60 11.01 -5.74
C ALA A 175 -5.79 9.49 -5.90
N LEU A 176 -6.47 9.07 -6.98
CA LEU A 176 -6.68 7.67 -7.35
C LEU A 176 -5.59 7.10 -8.26
N GLN A 177 -4.62 7.93 -8.68
CA GLN A 177 -3.42 7.43 -9.33
C GLN A 177 -2.65 6.54 -8.35
N PRO A 178 -2.14 5.38 -8.81
CA PRO A 178 -1.49 4.43 -7.95
C PRO A 178 -0.18 5.03 -7.45
N ALA A 179 0.14 4.75 -6.19
CA ALA A 179 1.50 4.90 -5.73
C ALA A 179 2.41 3.94 -6.49
N SER A 180 3.70 4.27 -6.61
CA SER A 180 4.66 3.34 -7.21
C SER A 180 4.65 2.00 -6.44
N PRO A 181 4.61 0.86 -7.15
CA PRO A 181 4.57 -0.45 -6.51
C PRO A 181 5.66 -0.61 -5.47
N LEU A 182 5.31 -1.23 -4.35
CA LEU A 182 6.21 -1.44 -3.21
C LEU A 182 6.23 -2.90 -2.80
N ALA A 183 7.41 -3.38 -2.41
CA ALA A 183 7.50 -4.69 -1.79
C ALA A 183 6.63 -4.79 -0.53
N VAL A 184 5.97 -5.93 -0.40
CA VAL A 184 5.17 -6.32 0.77
C VAL A 184 5.70 -7.65 1.26
N GLY A 185 5.90 -7.80 2.56
CA GLY A 185 6.57 -8.94 3.14
C GLY A 185 6.00 -9.41 4.46
N ALA A 186 6.79 -10.23 5.16
CA ALA A 186 6.41 -10.79 6.45
C ALA A 186 6.17 -9.71 7.53
N ALA A 187 6.80 -8.53 7.40
CA ALA A 187 6.63 -7.43 8.34
C ALA A 187 5.18 -6.91 8.35
N GLU A 188 4.59 -6.71 7.17
CA GLU A 188 3.22 -6.23 7.05
C GLU A 188 2.19 -7.26 7.58
N ILE A 189 2.47 -8.55 7.44
CA ILE A 189 1.68 -9.63 8.06
C ILE A 189 1.72 -9.53 9.58
N GLU A 190 2.92 -9.40 10.17
CA GLU A 190 3.08 -9.26 11.63
C GLU A 190 2.37 -8.00 12.15
N ASP A 191 2.45 -6.90 11.42
CA ASP A 191 1.82 -5.63 11.81
C ASP A 191 0.29 -5.68 11.71
N ALA A 192 -0.27 -6.43 10.76
CA ALA A 192 -1.70 -6.72 10.71
C ALA A 192 -2.17 -7.47 11.97
N VAL A 193 -1.45 -8.52 12.38
CA VAL A 193 -1.77 -9.29 13.60
C VAL A 193 -1.72 -8.39 14.85
N LYS A 194 -0.71 -7.52 14.96
CA LYS A 194 -0.63 -6.54 16.06
C LYS A 194 -1.79 -5.55 16.02
N GLN A 195 -2.23 -5.10 14.84
CA GLN A 195 -3.39 -4.24 14.71
C GLN A 195 -4.68 -4.92 15.17
N TYR A 196 -4.94 -6.15 14.72
CA TYR A 196 -6.08 -6.94 15.23
C TYR A 196 -6.02 -7.13 16.75
N ALA A 197 -4.84 -7.44 17.30
CA ALA A 197 -4.68 -7.60 18.75
C ALA A 197 -4.93 -6.32 19.55
N ARG A 198 -4.64 -5.14 18.98
CA ARG A 198 -4.91 -3.83 19.62
C ARG A 198 -6.39 -3.48 19.59
N ASP A 199 -7.09 -3.79 18.51
CA ASP A 199 -8.50 -3.43 18.31
C ASP A 199 -9.47 -4.48 18.87
N PHE A 200 -8.97 -5.64 19.31
CA PHE A 200 -9.78 -6.77 19.75
C PHE A 200 -10.58 -6.47 21.02
N ASP A 201 -11.90 -6.71 20.95
CA ASP A 201 -12.79 -6.67 22.10
C ASP A 201 -12.75 -8.01 22.86
N ALA A 202 -11.99 -8.04 23.95
CA ALA A 202 -11.86 -9.24 24.78
C ALA A 202 -13.16 -9.65 25.51
N ARG A 203 -14.14 -8.75 25.67
CA ARG A 203 -15.38 -9.02 26.41
C ARG A 203 -16.42 -9.71 25.51
N TYR A 204 -16.67 -9.15 24.33
CA TYR A 204 -17.73 -9.61 23.43
C TYR A 204 -17.21 -10.18 22.10
N GLY A 205 -15.90 -10.11 21.84
CA GLY A 205 -15.34 -10.46 20.54
C GLY A 205 -15.61 -9.39 19.48
N GLY A 206 -14.93 -9.52 18.34
CA GLY A 206 -14.88 -8.50 17.29
C GLY A 206 -13.72 -7.52 17.45
N PHE A 207 -13.68 -6.55 16.53
CA PHE A 207 -12.63 -5.52 16.49
C PHE A 207 -13.28 -4.14 16.44
N GLY A 208 -12.96 -3.28 17.40
CA GLY A 208 -13.58 -1.96 17.55
C GLY A 208 -14.86 -1.95 18.39
N ARG A 209 -15.66 -0.89 18.25
CA ARG A 209 -16.90 -0.63 18.99
C ARG A 209 -18.11 -0.65 18.05
N ALA A 210 -19.32 -0.66 18.62
CA ALA A 210 -20.59 -0.57 17.90
C ALA A 210 -20.67 0.64 16.94
N PRO A 211 -21.30 0.48 15.76
CA PRO A 211 -21.85 -0.76 15.22
C PRO A 211 -20.77 -1.76 14.82
N LYS A 212 -21.02 -3.06 15.05
CA LYS A 212 -20.06 -4.16 14.79
C LYS A 212 -20.41 -4.93 13.53
N PHE A 213 -19.45 -4.97 12.59
CA PHE A 213 -19.51 -5.77 11.37
C PHE A 213 -18.74 -7.08 11.53
N PRO A 214 -19.25 -8.22 11.00
CA PRO A 214 -18.56 -9.51 11.06
C PRO A 214 -17.22 -9.49 10.28
N PRO A 215 -16.07 -9.70 10.94
CA PRO A 215 -14.76 -9.53 10.31
C PRO A 215 -14.26 -10.82 9.62
N ALA A 216 -15.11 -11.48 8.81
CA ALA A 216 -14.88 -12.84 8.31
C ALA A 216 -13.50 -13.04 7.65
N THR A 217 -13.12 -12.18 6.70
CA THR A 217 -11.81 -12.23 6.02
C THR A 217 -10.65 -12.08 7.00
N GLY A 218 -10.78 -11.18 7.99
CA GLY A 218 -9.78 -10.98 9.04
C GLY A 218 -9.63 -12.20 9.94
N LEU A 219 -10.73 -12.85 10.32
CA LEU A 219 -10.72 -14.09 11.11
C LEU A 219 -10.06 -15.24 10.32
N SER A 220 -10.37 -15.38 9.04
CA SER A 220 -9.77 -16.35 8.13
C SER A 220 -8.26 -16.13 7.97
N PHE A 221 -7.80 -14.87 7.89
CA PHE A 221 -6.38 -14.51 7.95
C PHE A 221 -5.74 -14.93 9.28
N LEU A 222 -6.37 -14.63 10.41
CA LEU A 222 -5.85 -14.97 11.74
C LEU A 222 -5.76 -16.49 11.97
N LEU A 223 -6.67 -17.30 11.42
CA LEU A 223 -6.57 -18.77 11.45
C LEU A 223 -5.29 -19.28 10.75
N ARG A 224 -4.91 -18.67 9.63
CA ARG A 224 -3.65 -18.99 8.92
C ARG A 224 -2.43 -18.55 9.72
N GLN A 225 -2.49 -17.37 10.33
CA GLN A 225 -1.42 -16.91 11.23
C GLN A 225 -1.28 -17.79 12.47
N TYR A 226 -2.38 -18.31 13.01
CA TYR A 226 -2.36 -19.30 14.08
C TYR A 226 -1.76 -20.64 13.62
N HIS A 227 -2.08 -21.11 12.42
CA HIS A 227 -1.51 -22.36 11.87
C HIS A 227 0.03 -22.33 11.87
N TRP A 228 0.63 -21.18 11.53
CA TRP A 228 2.09 -21.03 11.53
C TRP A 228 2.69 -20.72 12.90
N SER A 229 2.13 -19.75 13.62
CA SER A 229 2.71 -19.26 14.88
C SER A 229 2.39 -20.15 16.09
N ARG A 230 1.26 -20.86 16.04
CA ARG A 230 0.63 -21.59 17.16
C ARG A 230 0.41 -20.72 18.40
N GLU A 231 0.34 -19.40 18.22
CA GLU A 231 0.10 -18.45 19.32
C GLU A 231 -1.36 -18.51 19.77
N LYS A 232 -1.58 -19.00 21.00
CA LYS A 232 -2.93 -19.15 21.58
C LYS A 232 -3.74 -17.84 21.63
N LYS A 233 -3.06 -16.69 21.71
CA LYS A 233 -3.73 -15.37 21.71
C LYS A 233 -4.42 -15.09 20.36
N ILE A 234 -3.81 -15.51 19.25
CA ILE A 234 -4.41 -15.35 17.91
C ILE A 234 -5.67 -16.19 17.80
N LEU A 235 -5.59 -17.47 18.20
CA LEU A 235 -6.76 -18.34 18.20
C LEU A 235 -7.87 -17.83 19.12
N ALA A 236 -7.53 -17.29 20.30
CA ALA A 236 -8.50 -16.72 21.22
C ALA A 236 -9.27 -15.51 20.63
N MET A 237 -8.61 -14.67 19.81
CA MET A 237 -9.32 -13.60 19.10
C MET A 237 -10.36 -14.16 18.14
N VAL A 238 -10.01 -15.24 17.43
CA VAL A 238 -10.90 -15.88 16.47
C VAL A 238 -12.09 -16.55 17.17
N THR A 239 -11.82 -17.46 18.11
CA THR A 239 -12.87 -18.24 18.77
C THR A 239 -13.81 -17.35 19.58
N LYS A 240 -13.28 -16.35 20.31
CA LYS A 240 -14.14 -15.41 21.05
C LYS A 240 -15.06 -14.58 20.15
N THR A 241 -14.59 -14.21 18.97
CA THR A 241 -15.40 -13.47 18.00
C THR A 241 -16.47 -14.35 17.37
N LEU A 242 -16.10 -15.56 16.92
CA LEU A 242 -17.05 -16.53 16.36
C LEU A 242 -18.10 -16.97 17.39
N ASP A 243 -17.69 -17.21 18.64
CA ASP A 243 -18.61 -17.56 19.73
C ASP A 243 -19.56 -16.39 20.01
N GLY A 244 -19.05 -15.16 20.15
CA GLY A 244 -19.88 -13.97 20.39
C GLY A 244 -20.94 -13.73 19.30
N MET A 245 -20.57 -13.89 18.03
CA MET A 245 -21.52 -13.76 16.91
C MET A 245 -22.57 -14.89 16.89
N ALA A 246 -22.17 -16.13 17.16
CA ALA A 246 -23.08 -17.29 17.15
C ALA A 246 -24.00 -17.32 18.38
N GLU A 247 -23.56 -16.80 19.52
CA GLU A 247 -24.35 -16.73 20.76
C GLU A 247 -25.29 -15.51 20.81
N GLY A 248 -25.00 -14.48 20.02
CA GLY A 248 -25.79 -13.26 19.90
C GLY A 248 -27.04 -13.42 19.04
N GLY A 249 -27.73 -12.29 18.80
CA GLY A 249 -28.90 -12.20 17.92
C GLY A 249 -28.55 -11.91 16.46
N LEU A 250 -27.28 -11.66 16.14
CA LEU A 250 -26.78 -11.60 14.76
C LEU A 250 -27.02 -12.92 14.01
N TYR A 251 -26.89 -14.05 14.70
CA TYR A 251 -27.19 -15.37 14.18
C TYR A 251 -28.66 -15.72 14.39
N ASP A 252 -29.38 -16.10 13.33
CA ASP A 252 -30.78 -16.53 13.45
C ASP A 252 -30.86 -17.94 14.04
N HIS A 253 -31.04 -18.01 15.36
CA HIS A 253 -31.13 -19.26 16.11
C HIS A 253 -32.28 -20.19 15.69
N ILE A 254 -33.28 -19.69 14.97
CA ILE A 254 -34.47 -20.46 14.57
C ILE A 254 -34.33 -21.00 13.15
N GLY A 255 -33.95 -20.15 12.20
CA GLY A 255 -33.82 -20.52 10.78
C GLY A 255 -32.41 -20.70 10.25
N GLY A 256 -31.39 -20.30 10.99
CA GLY A 256 -30.02 -20.24 10.51
C GLY A 256 -29.73 -19.00 9.65
N GLY A 257 -28.45 -18.83 9.34
CA GLY A 257 -27.92 -17.66 8.65
C GLY A 257 -27.72 -16.45 9.56
N PHE A 258 -26.90 -15.54 9.07
CA PHE A 258 -26.49 -14.32 9.76
C PHE A 258 -27.14 -13.09 9.14
N ALA A 259 -27.55 -12.18 10.01
CA ALA A 259 -27.82 -10.80 9.67
C ALA A 259 -26.49 -10.05 9.41
N ARG A 260 -26.55 -8.92 8.71
CA ARG A 260 -25.34 -8.24 8.21
C ARG A 260 -24.44 -7.67 9.29
N TYR A 261 -25.00 -6.97 10.28
CA TYR A 261 -24.21 -6.35 11.34
C TYR A 261 -25.02 -6.10 12.61
N SER A 262 -24.33 -5.93 13.73
CA SER A 262 -24.92 -5.60 15.03
C SER A 262 -24.84 -4.10 15.29
N THR A 263 -25.93 -3.53 15.78
CA THR A 263 -26.01 -2.13 16.24
C THR A 263 -25.40 -1.93 17.62
N ASP A 264 -25.23 -3.01 18.39
CA ASP A 264 -24.63 -3.00 19.72
C ASP A 264 -23.29 -3.76 19.80
N ASP A 265 -22.62 -3.61 20.94
CA ASP A 265 -21.33 -4.24 21.25
C ASP A 265 -21.44 -5.75 21.57
N GLU A 266 -22.62 -6.26 21.95
CA GLU A 266 -22.83 -7.64 22.42
C GLU A 266 -23.16 -8.64 21.31
N TRP A 267 -23.31 -8.16 20.06
CA TRP A 267 -23.86 -8.93 18.94
C TRP A 267 -25.34 -9.29 19.12
N LEU A 268 -26.10 -8.56 19.94
CA LEU A 268 -27.49 -8.87 20.26
C LEU A 268 -28.47 -8.31 19.21
N ALA A 269 -28.43 -7.01 18.93
CA ALA A 269 -29.43 -6.32 18.09
C ALA A 269 -28.89 -6.10 16.66
N PRO A 270 -29.27 -6.93 15.68
CA PRO A 270 -28.84 -6.76 14.31
C PRO A 270 -29.68 -5.72 13.55
N HIS A 271 -29.16 -5.25 12.42
CA HIS A 271 -30.05 -4.92 11.30
C HIS A 271 -30.37 -6.23 10.57
N PHE A 272 -31.65 -6.61 10.56
CA PHE A 272 -32.11 -7.97 10.24
C PHE A 272 -31.95 -8.40 8.77
N GLU A 273 -31.37 -7.54 7.92
CA GLU A 273 -31.03 -7.88 6.55
C GLU A 273 -30.01 -9.03 6.51
N LYS A 274 -30.22 -10.00 5.62
CA LYS A 274 -29.28 -11.11 5.41
C LYS A 274 -28.76 -11.08 3.98
N MET A 275 -27.45 -10.94 3.85
CA MET A 275 -26.77 -10.87 2.55
C MET A 275 -26.12 -12.20 2.21
N LEU A 276 -26.12 -12.58 0.93
CA LEU A 276 -25.50 -13.81 0.47
C LEU A 276 -23.99 -13.84 0.77
N TYR A 277 -23.29 -12.73 0.53
CA TYR A 277 -21.84 -12.65 0.71
C TYR A 277 -21.42 -12.77 2.18
N ASP A 278 -22.16 -12.16 3.13
CA ASP A 278 -21.87 -12.27 4.55
C ASP A 278 -21.98 -13.73 5.01
N ASN A 279 -23.05 -14.40 4.59
CA ASN A 279 -23.30 -15.80 4.91
C ASN A 279 -22.27 -16.74 4.24
N ALA A 280 -21.86 -16.45 2.99
CA ALA A 280 -20.80 -17.19 2.31
C ALA A 280 -19.47 -17.12 3.08
N LEU A 281 -19.05 -15.91 3.46
CA LEU A 281 -17.76 -15.66 4.12
C LEU A 281 -17.76 -16.17 5.57
N LEU A 282 -18.85 -15.99 6.31
CA LEU A 282 -18.98 -16.51 7.66
C LEU A 282 -19.00 -18.03 7.69
N ALA A 283 -19.83 -18.68 6.87
CA ALA A 283 -19.89 -20.14 6.83
C ALA A 283 -18.51 -20.74 6.49
N ARG A 284 -17.75 -20.15 5.55
CA ARG A 284 -16.38 -20.58 5.25
C ARG A 284 -15.46 -20.45 6.47
N THR A 285 -15.49 -19.32 7.17
CA THR A 285 -14.69 -19.12 8.38
C THR A 285 -15.05 -20.10 9.49
N TYR A 286 -16.33 -20.45 9.65
CA TYR A 286 -16.76 -21.48 10.62
C TYR A 286 -16.31 -22.90 10.20
N VAL A 287 -16.29 -23.22 8.91
CA VAL A 287 -15.69 -24.48 8.40
C VAL A 287 -14.19 -24.53 8.74
N GLU A 288 -13.44 -23.45 8.46
CA GLU A 288 -12.01 -23.36 8.78
C GLU A 288 -11.77 -23.47 10.30
N ALA A 289 -12.58 -22.78 11.12
CA ALA A 289 -12.49 -22.86 12.58
C ALA A 289 -12.78 -24.28 13.11
N PHE A 290 -13.74 -25.00 12.51
CA PHE A 290 -13.96 -26.41 12.82
C PHE A 290 -12.73 -27.27 12.52
N GLN A 291 -12.09 -27.10 11.35
CA GLN A 291 -10.88 -27.86 11.02
C GLN A 291 -9.70 -27.53 11.95
N VAL A 292 -9.59 -26.27 12.41
CA VAL A 292 -8.51 -25.83 13.31
C VAL A 292 -8.71 -26.29 14.76
N THR A 293 -9.95 -26.29 15.24
CA THR A 293 -10.26 -26.53 16.67
C THR A 293 -10.82 -27.92 16.96
N GLY A 294 -11.44 -28.57 15.98
CA GLY A 294 -12.21 -29.81 16.16
C GLY A 294 -13.55 -29.63 16.87
N GLU A 295 -13.98 -28.38 17.16
CA GLU A 295 -15.18 -28.13 17.96
C GLU A 295 -16.48 -28.16 17.13
N ASN A 296 -17.37 -29.10 17.46
CA ASN A 296 -18.60 -29.35 16.70
C ASN A 296 -19.57 -28.15 16.61
N ARG A 297 -19.51 -27.19 17.53
CA ARG A 297 -20.34 -25.97 17.47
C ARG A 297 -20.08 -25.16 16.20
N TYR A 298 -18.83 -25.09 15.73
CA TYR A 298 -18.51 -24.37 14.50
C TYR A 298 -19.06 -25.09 13.27
N ARG A 299 -19.01 -26.43 13.25
CA ARG A 299 -19.68 -27.24 12.23
C ARG A 299 -21.19 -27.02 12.23
N GLN A 300 -21.81 -26.94 13.42
CA GLN A 300 -23.25 -26.70 13.54
C GLN A 300 -23.65 -25.35 12.93
N VAL A 301 -22.97 -24.26 13.32
CA VAL A 301 -23.26 -22.91 12.80
C VAL A 301 -23.06 -22.84 11.29
N ALA A 302 -21.99 -23.43 10.76
CA ALA A 302 -21.77 -23.50 9.31
C ALA A 302 -22.89 -24.29 8.61
N THR A 303 -23.28 -25.45 9.16
CA THR A 303 -24.32 -26.31 8.59
C THR A 303 -25.67 -25.59 8.57
N GLU A 304 -26.10 -25.04 9.69
CA GLU A 304 -27.39 -24.33 9.78
C GLU A 304 -27.43 -23.08 8.88
N THR A 305 -26.28 -22.41 8.67
CA THR A 305 -26.15 -21.30 7.72
C THR A 305 -26.30 -21.77 6.27
N LEU A 306 -25.64 -22.86 5.87
CA LEU A 306 -25.74 -23.39 4.51
C LEU A 306 -27.10 -24.03 4.23
N ASP A 307 -27.71 -24.67 5.23
CA ASP A 307 -29.09 -25.18 5.15
C ASP A 307 -30.10 -24.05 4.93
N TYR A 308 -29.90 -22.88 5.56
CA TYR A 308 -30.68 -21.68 5.26
C TYR A 308 -30.55 -21.29 3.78
N ILE A 309 -29.32 -21.26 3.24
CA ILE A 309 -29.09 -20.90 1.84
C ILE A 309 -29.76 -21.89 0.88
N LEU A 310 -29.59 -23.19 1.10
CA LEU A 310 -30.22 -24.23 0.27
C LEU A 310 -31.75 -24.17 0.32
N ARG A 311 -32.31 -23.86 1.49
CA ARG A 311 -33.76 -23.88 1.72
C ARG A 311 -34.47 -22.61 1.27
N GLU A 312 -33.87 -21.44 1.48
CA GLU A 312 -34.55 -20.14 1.35
C GLU A 312 -33.95 -19.25 0.26
N MET A 313 -32.66 -19.41 -0.07
CA MET A 313 -31.92 -18.52 -0.97
C MET A 313 -31.53 -19.17 -2.30
N THR A 314 -32.02 -20.38 -2.61
CA THR A 314 -31.63 -21.10 -3.83
C THR A 314 -32.72 -21.02 -4.89
N ALA A 315 -32.35 -20.55 -6.08
CA ALA A 315 -33.22 -20.51 -7.24
C ALA A 315 -33.45 -21.93 -7.81
N PRO A 316 -34.62 -22.22 -8.40
CA PRO A 316 -34.86 -23.47 -9.10
C PRO A 316 -33.80 -23.78 -10.17
N GLU A 317 -33.31 -22.74 -10.86
CA GLU A 317 -32.29 -22.83 -11.91
C GLU A 317 -30.90 -23.23 -11.38
N GLY A 318 -30.64 -23.06 -10.08
CA GLY A 318 -29.45 -23.54 -9.40
C GLY A 318 -28.58 -22.46 -8.74
N GLY A 319 -28.67 -21.20 -9.18
CA GLY A 319 -27.94 -20.10 -8.54
C GLY A 319 -28.59 -19.65 -7.21
N PHE A 320 -27.88 -18.80 -6.48
CA PHE A 320 -28.28 -18.26 -5.18
C PHE A 320 -28.72 -16.79 -5.28
N TYR A 321 -29.81 -16.46 -4.60
CA TYR A 321 -30.38 -15.12 -4.48
C TYR A 321 -29.50 -14.21 -3.62
N SER A 322 -29.64 -12.89 -3.81
CA SER A 322 -28.70 -11.88 -3.32
C SER A 322 -28.91 -11.54 -1.84
N ALA A 323 -30.16 -11.30 -1.40
CA ALA A 323 -30.46 -10.84 -0.04
C ALA A 323 -31.92 -11.04 0.39
N THR A 324 -32.15 -10.96 1.71
CA THR A 324 -33.47 -10.74 2.31
C THR A 324 -33.51 -9.41 3.06
N ASP A 325 -34.60 -8.66 2.91
CA ASP A 325 -34.84 -7.37 3.56
C ASP A 325 -34.89 -7.49 5.10
N ALA A 326 -34.69 -6.38 5.80
CA ALA A 326 -34.80 -6.27 7.25
C ALA A 326 -36.26 -6.08 7.71
N ASP A 327 -37.10 -5.46 6.88
CA ASP A 327 -38.48 -5.11 7.21
C ASP A 327 -39.47 -6.24 6.88
N SER A 328 -40.43 -6.46 7.79
CA SER A 328 -41.64 -7.25 7.52
C SER A 328 -42.87 -6.45 7.94
N GLU A 329 -43.85 -6.30 7.05
CA GLU A 329 -45.02 -5.43 7.24
C GLU A 329 -44.63 -3.97 7.58
N GLY A 330 -43.49 -3.50 7.06
CA GLY A 330 -42.95 -2.16 7.31
C GLY A 330 -42.37 -1.94 8.70
N VAL A 331 -42.10 -3.03 9.44
CA VAL A 331 -41.46 -3.01 10.76
C VAL A 331 -40.21 -3.89 10.72
N GLU A 332 -39.06 -3.30 11.02
CA GLU A 332 -37.77 -4.00 11.08
C GLU A 332 -37.80 -5.13 12.12
N GLY A 333 -37.30 -6.31 11.77
CA GLY A 333 -37.12 -7.42 12.72
C GLY A 333 -38.38 -8.17 13.16
N LYS A 334 -39.59 -7.69 12.83
CA LYS A 334 -40.88 -8.26 13.26
C LYS A 334 -41.01 -9.77 12.98
N PHE A 335 -40.45 -10.23 11.86
CA PHE A 335 -40.46 -11.64 11.49
C PHE A 335 -39.66 -12.53 12.46
N PHE A 336 -38.60 -11.99 13.07
CA PHE A 336 -37.57 -12.73 13.81
C PHE A 336 -37.75 -12.73 15.33
N VAL A 337 -38.50 -11.77 15.89
CA VAL A 337 -38.65 -11.59 17.35
C VAL A 337 -39.87 -12.33 17.94
N TRP A 338 -39.80 -12.64 19.24
CA TRP A 338 -40.79 -13.45 19.95
C TRP A 338 -41.12 -12.91 21.36
N THR A 339 -42.33 -13.19 21.84
CA THR A 339 -42.69 -13.07 23.26
C THR A 339 -42.88 -14.45 23.89
N PRO A 340 -42.75 -14.58 25.22
CA PRO A 340 -43.04 -15.83 25.93
C PRO A 340 -44.44 -16.38 25.62
N GLU A 341 -45.45 -15.51 25.52
CA GLU A 341 -46.84 -15.89 25.21
C GLU A 341 -46.94 -16.53 23.82
N GLN A 342 -46.29 -15.94 22.81
CA GLN A 342 -46.26 -16.50 21.45
C GLN A 342 -45.60 -17.89 21.45
N ILE A 343 -44.53 -18.08 22.23
CA ILE A 343 -43.88 -19.39 22.35
C ILE A 343 -44.79 -20.40 23.04
N ARG A 344 -45.51 -20.03 24.11
CA ARG A 344 -46.49 -20.94 24.78
C ARG A 344 -47.68 -21.28 23.88
N GLU A 345 -48.13 -20.37 23.02
CA GLU A 345 -49.17 -20.64 22.02
C GLU A 345 -48.73 -21.67 20.97
N ILE A 346 -47.44 -21.68 20.62
CA ILE A 346 -46.86 -22.60 19.63
C ILE A 346 -46.50 -23.95 20.26
N LEU A 347 -45.83 -23.90 21.42
CA LEU A 347 -45.37 -25.05 22.17
C LEU A 347 -46.37 -25.33 23.29
N THR A 348 -47.44 -26.08 22.95
CA THR A 348 -48.55 -26.36 23.87
C THR A 348 -48.17 -27.18 25.11
N ASN A 349 -46.94 -27.71 25.17
CA ASN A 349 -46.36 -28.30 26.37
C ASN A 349 -45.61 -27.22 27.15
N GLU A 350 -46.09 -26.90 28.36
CA GLU A 350 -45.51 -25.83 29.20
C GLU A 350 -44.04 -26.06 29.57
N GLN A 351 -43.63 -27.32 29.74
CA GLN A 351 -42.24 -27.66 30.03
C GLN A 351 -41.35 -27.38 28.82
N ASP A 352 -41.80 -27.73 27.61
CA ASP A 352 -41.09 -27.43 26.37
C ASP A 352 -40.97 -25.91 26.16
N ALA A 353 -42.06 -25.15 26.37
CA ALA A 353 -42.05 -23.70 26.28
C ALA A 353 -41.09 -23.06 27.30
N THR A 354 -41.10 -23.55 28.55
CA THR A 354 -40.19 -23.07 29.61
C THR A 354 -38.73 -23.33 29.25
N CYS A 355 -38.41 -24.56 28.79
CA CYS A 355 -37.07 -24.92 28.34
C CYS A 355 -36.60 -24.04 27.17
N PHE A 356 -37.47 -23.81 26.19
CA PHE A 356 -37.17 -23.00 25.02
C PHE A 356 -36.90 -21.54 25.38
N CYS A 357 -37.79 -20.91 26.16
CA CYS A 357 -37.64 -19.53 26.58
C CYS A 357 -36.38 -19.31 27.43
N ALA A 358 -36.09 -20.22 28.36
CA ALA A 358 -34.90 -20.14 29.21
C ALA A 358 -33.59 -20.29 28.41
N TYR A 359 -33.57 -21.17 27.40
CA TYR A 359 -32.38 -21.38 26.59
C TYR A 359 -32.10 -20.21 25.63
N TYR A 360 -33.14 -19.64 25.03
CA TYR A 360 -33.02 -18.55 24.04
C TYR A 360 -33.15 -17.14 24.62
N ASP A 361 -33.11 -16.98 25.96
CA ASP A 361 -33.20 -15.69 26.65
C ASP A 361 -34.47 -14.90 26.29
N ILE A 362 -35.61 -15.61 26.17
CA ILE A 362 -36.93 -15.02 25.89
C ILE A 362 -37.64 -14.77 27.23
N THR A 363 -37.76 -13.50 27.59
CA THR A 363 -38.28 -13.06 28.90
C THR A 363 -39.51 -12.16 28.75
N ASP A 364 -40.28 -12.00 29.83
CA ASP A 364 -41.46 -11.11 29.85
C ASP A 364 -41.08 -9.63 29.70
N GLU A 365 -39.89 -9.22 30.17
CA GLU A 365 -39.38 -7.85 30.05
C GLU A 365 -38.94 -7.50 28.62
N GLY A 366 -38.57 -8.52 27.85
CA GLY A 366 -37.95 -8.38 26.53
C GLY A 366 -36.45 -8.08 26.63
N ASN A 367 -35.67 -8.60 25.68
CA ASN A 367 -34.26 -8.25 25.52
C ASN A 367 -34.03 -7.19 24.42
N TRP A 368 -35.08 -6.81 23.67
CA TRP A 368 -35.05 -5.75 22.65
C TRP A 368 -36.46 -5.19 22.37
N GLU A 369 -36.66 -3.87 22.54
CA GLU A 369 -37.92 -3.15 22.22
C GLU A 369 -39.21 -3.82 22.74
N HIS A 370 -39.20 -4.32 23.98
CA HIS A 370 -40.31 -5.08 24.60
C HIS A 370 -40.64 -6.42 23.94
N THR A 371 -39.79 -6.90 23.05
CA THR A 371 -39.80 -8.24 22.47
C THR A 371 -38.46 -8.94 22.74
N ASN A 372 -38.28 -10.16 22.24
CA ASN A 372 -37.03 -10.89 22.41
C ASN A 372 -36.46 -11.32 21.06
N ILE A 373 -35.19 -10.98 20.85
CA ILE A 373 -34.33 -11.58 19.85
C ILE A 373 -33.76 -12.86 20.48
N PRO A 374 -34.02 -14.06 19.93
CA PRO A 374 -33.45 -15.29 20.45
C PRO A 374 -31.92 -15.21 20.50
N ARG A 375 -31.32 -15.54 21.66
CA ARG A 375 -29.86 -15.62 21.86
C ARG A 375 -29.50 -16.68 22.89
N THR A 376 -28.29 -17.22 22.84
CA THR A 376 -27.84 -18.24 23.81
C THR A 376 -26.87 -17.62 24.83
N LYS A 377 -27.40 -16.75 25.70
CA LYS A 377 -26.59 -16.00 26.69
C LYS A 377 -25.90 -16.89 27.73
N LYS A 378 -26.47 -18.07 28.00
CA LYS A 378 -25.95 -19.07 28.93
C LYS A 378 -25.68 -20.37 28.18
N SER A 379 -24.69 -21.14 28.64
CA SER A 379 -24.43 -22.46 28.07
C SER A 379 -25.61 -23.41 28.32
N LEU A 380 -25.76 -24.41 27.46
CA LEU A 380 -26.81 -25.41 27.57
C LEU A 380 -26.76 -26.13 28.94
N GLU A 381 -25.57 -26.42 29.43
CA GLU A 381 -25.35 -27.07 30.73
C GLU A 381 -25.78 -26.18 31.90
N THR A 382 -25.57 -24.86 31.76
CA THR A 382 -25.98 -23.89 32.77
C THR A 382 -27.51 -23.82 32.85
N VAL A 383 -28.18 -23.75 31.70
CA VAL A 383 -29.65 -23.71 31.62
C VAL A 383 -30.25 -25.04 32.11
N ALA A 384 -29.69 -26.18 31.70
CA ALA A 384 -30.16 -27.50 32.14
C ALA A 384 -30.11 -27.63 33.68
N LYS A 385 -29.03 -27.13 34.30
CA LYS A 385 -28.87 -27.08 35.76
C LYS A 385 -29.91 -26.17 36.43
N GLU A 386 -30.19 -25.01 35.86
CA GLU A 386 -31.20 -24.07 36.38
C GLU A 386 -32.62 -24.66 36.31
N LEU A 387 -32.91 -25.44 35.26
CA LEU A 387 -34.19 -26.10 35.04
C LEU A 387 -34.32 -27.46 35.74
N GLY A 388 -33.24 -27.98 36.34
CA GLY A 388 -33.22 -29.27 37.01
C GLY A 388 -33.38 -30.49 36.09
N CYS A 389 -32.91 -30.38 34.84
CA CYS A 389 -32.92 -31.48 33.85
C CYS A 389 -31.49 -31.84 33.40
N SER A 390 -31.33 -32.92 32.64
CA SER A 390 -30.02 -33.25 32.05
C SER A 390 -29.75 -32.38 30.80
N PRO A 391 -28.48 -32.06 30.49
CA PRO A 391 -28.12 -31.39 29.24
C PRO A 391 -28.63 -32.13 28.00
N GLU A 392 -28.61 -33.47 28.02
CA GLU A 392 -29.10 -34.30 26.92
C GLU A 392 -30.61 -34.11 26.70
N ASP A 393 -31.42 -34.12 27.76
CA ASP A 393 -32.87 -33.91 27.69
C ASP A 393 -33.21 -32.50 27.17
N LEU A 394 -32.49 -31.48 27.65
CA LEU A 394 -32.67 -30.10 27.18
C LEU A 394 -32.32 -29.99 25.70
N ARG A 395 -31.20 -30.58 25.26
CA ARG A 395 -30.78 -30.58 23.85
C ARG A 395 -31.81 -31.24 22.95
N GLU A 396 -32.34 -32.40 23.33
CA GLU A 396 -33.41 -33.07 22.59
C GLU A 396 -34.69 -32.23 22.52
N THR A 397 -35.04 -31.57 23.63
CA THR A 397 -36.18 -30.65 23.68
C THR A 397 -36.00 -29.48 22.74
N ILE A 398 -34.84 -28.81 22.75
CA ILE A 398 -34.54 -27.68 21.85
C ILE A 398 -34.56 -28.13 20.38
N MET A 399 -33.93 -29.25 20.04
CA MET A 399 -33.93 -29.77 18.67
C MET A 399 -35.35 -30.03 18.15
N ARG A 400 -36.22 -30.65 18.96
CA ARG A 400 -37.62 -30.92 18.59
C ARG A 400 -38.43 -29.63 18.44
N THR A 401 -38.30 -28.72 19.41
CA THR A 401 -39.14 -27.52 19.50
C THR A 401 -38.75 -26.43 18.51
N LYS A 402 -37.44 -26.27 18.20
CA LYS A 402 -36.93 -25.33 17.18
C LYS A 402 -37.61 -25.53 15.83
N SER A 403 -37.78 -26.78 15.38
CA SER A 403 -38.49 -27.08 14.13
C SER A 403 -39.95 -26.62 14.17
N THR A 404 -40.66 -26.85 15.28
CA THR A 404 -42.05 -26.39 15.46
C THR A 404 -42.17 -24.87 15.45
N VAL A 405 -41.26 -24.16 16.14
CA VAL A 405 -41.21 -22.70 16.15
C VAL A 405 -40.91 -22.14 14.76
N TYR A 406 -39.98 -22.77 14.02
CA TYR A 406 -39.71 -22.41 12.63
C TYR A 406 -40.94 -22.57 11.73
N GLN A 407 -41.69 -23.68 11.85
CA GLN A 407 -42.94 -23.88 11.09
C GLN A 407 -44.02 -22.84 11.45
N ALA A 408 -44.07 -22.39 12.71
CA ALA A 408 -44.94 -21.29 13.11
C ALA A 408 -44.46 -19.95 12.50
N ARG A 409 -43.15 -19.71 12.44
CA ARG A 409 -42.57 -18.51 11.81
C ARG A 409 -42.94 -18.38 10.34
N LEU A 410 -42.95 -19.49 9.59
CA LEU A 410 -43.33 -19.51 8.17
C LEU A 410 -44.78 -19.05 7.90
N LYS A 411 -45.63 -18.97 8.92
CA LYS A 411 -47.00 -18.42 8.80
C LYS A 411 -47.06 -16.90 8.94
N ARG A 412 -45.96 -16.26 9.37
CA ARG A 412 -45.81 -14.79 9.40
C ARG A 412 -45.50 -14.28 8.00
N VAL A 413 -45.72 -12.98 7.77
CA VAL A 413 -45.31 -12.34 6.51
C VAL A 413 -43.77 -12.31 6.47
N PRO A 414 -43.12 -12.94 5.49
CA PRO A 414 -41.66 -12.92 5.40
C PRO A 414 -41.15 -11.55 4.96
N PRO A 415 -39.88 -11.20 5.27
CA PRO A 415 -39.22 -10.06 4.65
C PRO A 415 -39.15 -10.21 3.12
N GLY A 416 -38.99 -9.09 2.41
CA GLY A 416 -38.81 -9.11 0.95
C GLY A 416 -37.58 -9.89 0.54
N LEU A 417 -37.70 -10.72 -0.50
CA LEU A 417 -36.57 -11.44 -1.10
C LEU A 417 -36.06 -10.65 -2.30
N ASP A 418 -34.78 -10.27 -2.30
CA ASP A 418 -34.10 -9.84 -3.51
C ASP A 418 -33.61 -11.10 -4.24
N ASP A 419 -34.39 -11.49 -5.25
CA ASP A 419 -34.19 -12.72 -6.04
C ASP A 419 -33.22 -12.52 -7.22
N LYS A 420 -32.43 -11.43 -7.23
CA LYS A 420 -31.32 -11.27 -8.17
C LYS A 420 -30.23 -12.30 -7.88
N ILE A 421 -29.67 -12.89 -8.92
CA ILE A 421 -28.46 -13.72 -8.86
C ILE A 421 -27.30 -12.86 -9.36
N ILE A 422 -26.28 -12.66 -8.52
CA ILE A 422 -25.09 -11.86 -8.83
C ILE A 422 -23.88 -12.80 -8.93
N THR A 423 -23.14 -12.70 -10.03
CA THR A 423 -22.00 -13.59 -10.36
C THR A 423 -20.94 -13.59 -9.26
N ALA A 424 -20.45 -12.44 -8.81
CA ALA A 424 -19.47 -12.33 -7.73
C ALA A 424 -19.93 -13.03 -6.43
N TRP A 425 -21.17 -12.79 -6.00
CA TRP A 425 -21.67 -13.33 -4.72
C TRP A 425 -21.95 -14.83 -4.80
N ASN A 426 -22.37 -15.30 -5.97
CA ASN A 426 -22.49 -16.72 -6.26
C ASN A 426 -21.13 -17.40 -6.27
N GLY A 427 -20.08 -16.78 -6.83
CA GLY A 427 -18.71 -17.29 -6.74
C GLY A 427 -18.28 -17.55 -5.29
N MET A 428 -18.52 -16.58 -4.39
CA MET A 428 -18.23 -16.77 -2.96
C MET A 428 -19.01 -17.95 -2.36
N MET A 429 -20.33 -18.04 -2.58
CA MET A 429 -21.14 -19.11 -2.00
C MET A 429 -20.83 -20.48 -2.62
N ILE A 430 -20.56 -20.57 -3.92
CA ILE A 430 -20.12 -21.80 -4.60
C ILE A 430 -18.85 -22.34 -3.94
N GLY A 431 -17.84 -21.48 -3.76
CA GLY A 431 -16.58 -21.87 -3.10
C GLY A 431 -16.81 -22.34 -1.66
N THR A 432 -17.67 -21.66 -0.90
CA THR A 432 -18.03 -22.06 0.47
C THR A 432 -18.76 -23.39 0.53
N MET A 433 -19.76 -23.61 -0.34
CA MET A 433 -20.50 -24.87 -0.44
C MET A 433 -19.60 -26.04 -0.83
N ALA A 434 -18.68 -25.82 -1.77
CA ALA A 434 -17.68 -26.82 -2.17
C ALA A 434 -16.76 -27.18 -1.00
N GLU A 435 -16.24 -26.18 -0.28
CA GLU A 435 -15.36 -26.40 0.87
C GLU A 435 -16.09 -27.11 2.02
N ALA A 436 -17.31 -26.70 2.36
CA ALA A 436 -18.12 -27.35 3.39
C ALA A 436 -18.50 -28.78 3.01
N GLY A 437 -18.91 -29.02 1.74
CA GLY A 437 -19.20 -30.35 1.23
C GLY A 437 -18.00 -31.28 1.32
N ARG A 438 -16.81 -30.76 1.01
CA ARG A 438 -15.53 -31.47 1.13
C ARG A 438 -15.17 -31.78 2.58
N VAL A 439 -15.20 -30.80 3.47
CA VAL A 439 -14.78 -30.94 4.89
C VAL A 439 -15.77 -31.77 5.70
N PHE A 440 -17.08 -31.55 5.53
CA PHE A 440 -18.11 -32.25 6.28
C PHE A 440 -18.55 -33.57 5.65
N ASN A 441 -18.03 -33.89 4.46
CA ASN A 441 -18.45 -35.02 3.62
C ASN A 441 -19.98 -35.09 3.49
N HIS A 442 -20.58 -33.96 3.08
CA HIS A 442 -22.02 -33.76 3.02
C HIS A 442 -22.45 -33.46 1.57
N GLU A 443 -23.02 -34.46 0.91
CA GLU A 443 -23.37 -34.42 -0.53
C GLU A 443 -24.27 -33.24 -0.93
N PRO A 444 -25.33 -32.87 -0.18
CA PRO A 444 -26.18 -31.74 -0.56
C PRO A 444 -25.46 -30.40 -0.77
N TYR A 445 -24.36 -30.14 -0.03
CA TYR A 445 -23.58 -28.92 -0.22
C TYR A 445 -22.74 -28.99 -1.50
N LEU A 446 -22.15 -30.15 -1.78
CA LEU A 446 -21.38 -30.35 -3.00
C LEU A 446 -22.29 -30.26 -4.24
N ASP A 447 -23.48 -30.86 -4.18
CA ASP A 447 -24.49 -30.77 -5.24
C ASP A 447 -24.97 -29.33 -5.46
N GLY A 448 -25.18 -28.58 -4.37
CA GLY A 448 -25.49 -27.15 -4.43
C GLY A 448 -24.40 -26.34 -5.13
N ALA A 449 -23.13 -26.58 -4.78
CA ALA A 449 -21.99 -25.93 -5.43
C ALA A 449 -21.91 -26.25 -6.92
N ILE A 450 -22.05 -27.53 -7.29
CA ILE A 450 -22.01 -28.00 -8.69
C ILE A 450 -23.14 -27.39 -9.50
N ARG A 451 -24.38 -27.42 -8.99
CA ARG A 451 -25.54 -26.85 -9.68
C ARG A 451 -25.39 -25.34 -9.91
N ALA A 452 -24.93 -24.60 -8.91
CA ALA A 452 -24.71 -23.16 -9.02
C ALA A 452 -23.55 -22.82 -9.96
N ALA A 453 -22.44 -23.58 -9.91
CA ALA A 453 -21.32 -23.43 -10.84
C ALA A 453 -21.74 -23.70 -12.29
N ASP A 454 -22.51 -24.76 -12.53
CA ASP A 454 -23.01 -25.11 -13.86
C ASP A 454 -24.01 -24.07 -14.36
N PHE A 455 -24.88 -23.56 -13.50
CA PHE A 455 -25.78 -22.46 -13.82
C PHE A 455 -24.98 -21.21 -14.27
N LEU A 456 -23.94 -20.82 -13.53
CA LEU A 456 -23.08 -19.68 -13.86
C LEU A 456 -22.38 -19.88 -15.21
N LEU A 457 -21.76 -21.04 -15.42
CA LEU A 457 -21.02 -21.36 -16.65
C LEU A 457 -21.93 -21.49 -17.88
N THR A 458 -23.21 -21.80 -17.70
CA THR A 458 -24.15 -21.98 -18.82
C THR A 458 -25.01 -20.75 -19.10
N THR A 459 -25.42 -20.02 -18.07
CA THR A 459 -26.43 -18.95 -18.17
C THR A 459 -25.83 -17.56 -18.01
N LEU A 460 -24.82 -17.41 -17.15
CA LEU A 460 -24.14 -16.14 -16.89
C LEU A 460 -22.86 -15.97 -17.71
N SER A 461 -22.45 -16.99 -18.48
CA SER A 461 -21.29 -16.92 -19.36
C SER A 461 -21.68 -16.58 -20.81
N ARG A 462 -20.74 -15.96 -21.51
CA ARG A 462 -20.81 -15.53 -22.91
C ARG A 462 -19.59 -16.10 -23.67
N PRO A 463 -19.59 -16.04 -25.01
CA PRO A 463 -18.41 -16.41 -25.79
C PRO A 463 -17.12 -15.76 -25.27
N GLU A 464 -15.99 -16.46 -25.43
CA GLU A 464 -14.67 -15.99 -25.00
C GLU A 464 -14.54 -15.75 -23.49
N SER A 465 -15.27 -16.55 -22.69
CA SER A 465 -15.26 -16.52 -21.22
C SER A 465 -15.69 -15.19 -20.62
N ARG A 466 -16.45 -14.36 -21.34
CA ARG A 466 -17.04 -13.14 -20.80
C ARG A 466 -18.23 -13.46 -19.91
N LEU A 467 -18.45 -12.66 -18.86
CA LEU A 467 -19.52 -12.90 -17.89
C LEU A 467 -20.60 -11.80 -17.94
N TRP A 468 -21.84 -12.18 -17.68
CA TRP A 468 -22.91 -11.30 -17.23
C TRP A 468 -22.81 -11.12 -15.72
N ARG A 469 -23.19 -9.94 -15.24
CA ARG A 469 -23.15 -9.65 -13.80
C ARG A 469 -24.37 -10.20 -13.09
N THR A 470 -25.56 -9.96 -13.65
CA THR A 470 -26.83 -10.26 -12.98
C THR A 470 -27.74 -11.14 -13.82
N TYR A 471 -28.52 -11.96 -13.12
CA TYR A 471 -29.63 -12.70 -13.67
C TYR A 471 -30.85 -12.54 -12.78
N ARG A 472 -32.01 -12.29 -13.40
CA ARG A 472 -33.30 -12.31 -12.70
C ARG A 472 -34.42 -12.62 -13.69
N ALA A 473 -35.39 -13.44 -13.29
CA ALA A 473 -36.59 -13.74 -14.06
C ALA A 473 -36.32 -14.15 -15.53
N GLY A 474 -35.29 -14.97 -15.77
CA GLY A 474 -34.93 -15.44 -17.12
C GLY A 474 -34.07 -14.46 -17.93
N HIS A 475 -33.67 -13.32 -17.36
CA HIS A 475 -32.90 -12.29 -18.04
C HIS A 475 -31.51 -12.12 -17.42
N ALA A 476 -30.46 -12.50 -18.16
CA ALA A 476 -29.07 -12.20 -17.83
C ALA A 476 -28.64 -10.90 -18.52
N HIS A 477 -28.09 -9.95 -17.78
CA HIS A 477 -27.67 -8.65 -18.32
C HIS A 477 -26.56 -7.99 -17.49
N LEU A 478 -26.10 -6.83 -17.98
CA LEU A 478 -24.97 -6.03 -17.49
C LEU A 478 -23.61 -6.71 -17.60
N ASN A 479 -22.63 -5.99 -18.13
CA ASN A 479 -21.27 -6.50 -18.19
C ASN A 479 -20.73 -6.75 -16.79
N ALA A 480 -20.11 -7.91 -16.59
CA ALA A 480 -19.40 -8.25 -15.37
C ALA A 480 -18.21 -7.30 -15.10
N CYS A 481 -17.99 -7.02 -13.82
CA CYS A 481 -16.85 -6.27 -13.31
C CYS A 481 -15.75 -7.23 -12.83
N LEU A 482 -14.58 -6.70 -12.47
CA LEU A 482 -13.42 -7.48 -12.00
C LEU A 482 -13.79 -8.54 -10.95
N GLU A 483 -14.59 -8.16 -9.96
CA GLU A 483 -14.98 -9.06 -8.86
C GLU A 483 -15.70 -10.31 -9.36
N ASP A 484 -16.55 -10.19 -10.38
CA ASP A 484 -17.32 -11.31 -10.93
C ASP A 484 -16.39 -12.37 -11.50
N TYR A 485 -15.35 -11.96 -12.24
CA TYR A 485 -14.33 -12.87 -12.77
C TYR A 485 -13.45 -13.44 -11.66
N ALA A 486 -13.00 -12.60 -10.73
CA ALA A 486 -12.10 -12.98 -9.65
C ALA A 486 -12.74 -14.06 -8.75
N TYR A 487 -13.97 -13.83 -8.28
CA TYR A 487 -14.69 -14.78 -7.43
C TYR A 487 -15.13 -16.02 -8.19
N ALA A 488 -15.54 -15.91 -9.45
CA ALA A 488 -15.89 -17.08 -10.26
C ALA A 488 -14.65 -17.98 -10.49
N ALA A 489 -13.50 -17.39 -10.83
CA ALA A 489 -12.26 -18.15 -10.99
C ALA A 489 -11.84 -18.85 -9.70
N GLU A 490 -11.88 -18.16 -8.55
CA GLU A 490 -11.57 -18.78 -7.26
C GLU A 490 -12.55 -19.91 -6.90
N ALA A 491 -13.84 -19.72 -7.18
CA ALA A 491 -14.87 -20.74 -6.97
C ALA A 491 -14.65 -21.99 -7.83
N MET A 492 -14.26 -21.83 -9.10
CA MET A 492 -13.98 -22.96 -9.98
C MET A 492 -12.80 -23.81 -9.47
N ILE A 493 -11.77 -23.17 -8.91
CA ILE A 493 -10.66 -23.88 -8.25
C ILE A 493 -11.18 -24.64 -7.01
N ASP A 494 -12.02 -24.01 -6.20
CA ASP A 494 -12.61 -24.63 -5.00
C ASP A 494 -13.50 -25.84 -5.36
N VAL A 495 -14.32 -25.75 -6.42
CA VAL A 495 -15.13 -26.88 -6.90
C VAL A 495 -14.25 -28.00 -7.45
N TYR A 496 -13.19 -27.67 -8.20
CA TYR A 496 -12.21 -28.66 -8.65
C TYR A 496 -11.55 -29.37 -7.46
N GLU A 497 -11.06 -28.63 -6.47
CA GLU A 497 -10.41 -29.22 -5.29
C GLU A 497 -11.38 -30.08 -4.45
N ALA A 498 -12.68 -29.79 -4.47
CA ALA A 498 -13.70 -30.58 -3.78
C ALA A 498 -14.11 -31.86 -4.54
N THR A 499 -14.07 -31.84 -5.88
CA THR A 499 -14.67 -32.89 -6.73
C THR A 499 -13.66 -33.71 -7.53
N GLY A 500 -12.54 -33.11 -7.92
CA GLY A 500 -11.61 -33.65 -8.92
C GLY A 500 -12.08 -33.52 -10.37
N HIS A 501 -13.16 -32.79 -10.65
CA HIS A 501 -13.66 -32.59 -12.02
C HIS A 501 -12.83 -31.53 -12.76
N GLU A 502 -11.95 -31.98 -13.65
CA GLU A 502 -10.96 -31.15 -14.37
C GLU A 502 -11.57 -29.97 -15.14
N ARG A 503 -12.84 -30.09 -15.60
CA ARG A 503 -13.54 -29.03 -16.33
C ARG A 503 -13.54 -27.70 -15.57
N TYR A 504 -13.72 -27.73 -14.25
CA TYR A 504 -13.79 -26.49 -13.46
C TYR A 504 -12.43 -25.82 -13.39
N LEU A 505 -11.34 -26.58 -13.22
CA LEU A 505 -10.00 -26.01 -13.24
C LEU A 505 -9.68 -25.39 -14.61
N HIS A 506 -10.16 -25.99 -15.71
CA HIS A 506 -10.03 -25.41 -17.05
C HIS A 506 -10.80 -24.09 -17.20
N GLU A 507 -12.05 -24.02 -16.73
CA GLU A 507 -12.83 -22.79 -16.72
C GLU A 507 -12.18 -21.71 -15.84
N GLY A 508 -11.63 -22.09 -14.67
CA GLY A 508 -10.89 -21.19 -13.81
C GLY A 508 -9.68 -20.55 -14.50
N VAL A 509 -8.93 -21.32 -15.30
CA VAL A 509 -7.84 -20.79 -16.13
C VAL A 509 -8.38 -19.82 -17.18
N SER A 510 -9.44 -20.18 -17.90
CA SER A 510 -10.01 -19.35 -18.96
C SER A 510 -10.54 -18.01 -18.43
N LEU A 511 -11.16 -18.02 -17.25
CA LEU A 511 -11.58 -16.81 -16.54
C LEU A 511 -10.40 -15.95 -16.09
N ALA A 512 -9.31 -16.57 -15.63
CA ALA A 512 -8.10 -15.84 -15.24
C ALA A 512 -7.38 -15.20 -16.44
N GLU A 513 -7.35 -15.86 -17.59
CA GLU A 513 -6.80 -15.29 -18.83
C GLU A 513 -7.62 -14.08 -19.30
N ARG A 514 -8.95 -14.20 -19.30
CA ARG A 514 -9.86 -13.10 -19.60
C ARG A 514 -9.68 -11.94 -18.60
N LEU A 515 -9.50 -12.24 -17.31
CA LEU A 515 -9.23 -11.25 -16.27
C LEU A 515 -7.96 -10.43 -16.57
N LEU A 516 -6.87 -11.10 -16.95
CA LEU A 516 -5.62 -10.42 -17.32
C LEU A 516 -5.78 -9.55 -18.57
N GLU A 517 -6.54 -10.03 -19.56
CA GLU A 517 -6.74 -9.30 -20.82
C GLU A 517 -7.57 -8.02 -20.61
N ASP A 518 -8.68 -8.10 -19.88
CA ASP A 518 -9.67 -7.04 -19.84
C ASP A 518 -9.39 -6.01 -18.72
N PHE A 519 -8.75 -6.42 -17.62
CA PHE A 519 -8.68 -5.63 -16.37
C PHE A 519 -7.27 -5.25 -15.91
N GLU A 520 -6.20 -5.92 -16.37
CA GLU A 520 -4.83 -5.66 -15.88
C GLU A 520 -4.35 -4.23 -16.18
N ASP A 521 -3.84 -3.54 -15.16
CA ASP A 521 -3.00 -2.36 -15.33
C ASP A 521 -1.55 -2.81 -15.52
N ARG A 522 -1.13 -2.99 -16.78
CA ARG A 522 0.23 -3.42 -17.13
C ARG A 522 1.33 -2.41 -16.75
N GLU A 523 0.97 -1.14 -16.55
CA GLU A 523 1.93 -0.08 -16.23
C GLU A 523 2.26 -0.05 -14.74
N HIS A 524 1.23 -0.15 -13.89
CA HIS A 524 1.35 0.01 -12.44
C HIS A 524 1.09 -1.27 -11.64
N GLY A 525 0.64 -2.34 -12.27
CA GLY A 525 0.15 -3.55 -11.61
C GLY A 525 -1.27 -3.38 -11.05
N GLY A 526 -1.84 -4.51 -10.62
CA GLY A 526 -3.23 -4.58 -10.18
C GLY A 526 -4.22 -4.56 -11.34
N PHE A 527 -5.48 -4.36 -11.00
CA PHE A 527 -6.62 -4.55 -11.90
C PHE A 527 -7.63 -3.42 -11.73
N PHE A 528 -8.13 -2.91 -12.84
CA PHE A 528 -9.24 -1.97 -12.90
C PHE A 528 -10.56 -2.64 -12.55
N THR A 529 -11.51 -1.89 -11.99
CA THR A 529 -12.85 -2.41 -11.63
C THR A 529 -13.66 -2.83 -12.88
N THR A 530 -13.55 -2.08 -13.98
CA THR A 530 -14.27 -2.33 -15.24
C THR A 530 -13.31 -2.74 -16.36
N ALA A 531 -13.80 -3.45 -17.39
CA ALA A 531 -13.02 -3.84 -18.57
C ALA A 531 -12.62 -2.62 -19.44
N ALA A 532 -11.61 -2.78 -20.29
CA ALA A 532 -11.11 -1.68 -21.14
C ALA A 532 -12.13 -1.20 -22.19
N ASP A 533 -13.02 -2.08 -22.63
CA ASP A 533 -14.12 -1.82 -23.56
C ASP A 533 -15.47 -1.55 -22.86
N HIS A 534 -15.46 -1.41 -21.53
CA HIS A 534 -16.64 -1.06 -20.76
C HIS A 534 -17.10 0.38 -21.05
N GLU A 535 -18.34 0.71 -20.65
CA GLU A 535 -18.86 2.09 -20.66
C GLU A 535 -17.83 3.06 -20.05
N ALA A 536 -17.50 4.12 -20.78
CA ALA A 536 -16.53 5.11 -20.34
C ALA A 536 -17.14 6.03 -19.27
N LEU A 537 -16.62 5.92 -18.05
CA LEU A 537 -16.97 6.78 -16.91
C LEU A 537 -15.89 7.85 -16.67
N ILE A 538 -16.18 8.82 -15.80
CA ILE A 538 -15.26 9.93 -15.50
C ILE A 538 -13.88 9.50 -14.99
N ILE A 539 -13.82 8.32 -14.34
CA ILE A 539 -12.62 7.69 -13.78
C ILE A 539 -12.80 6.17 -13.90
N ARG A 540 -11.74 5.45 -14.29
CA ARG A 540 -11.69 3.98 -14.18
C ARG A 540 -11.04 3.63 -12.83
N GLY A 541 -11.87 3.21 -11.88
CA GLY A 541 -11.49 2.94 -10.49
C GLY A 541 -10.66 1.68 -10.30
N ARG A 542 -10.11 1.55 -9.09
CA ARG A 542 -9.31 0.43 -8.60
C ARG A 542 -9.44 0.34 -7.08
N GLU A 543 -10.02 -0.75 -6.61
CA GLU A 543 -10.15 -1.01 -5.18
C GLU A 543 -9.06 -1.97 -4.67
N GLY A 544 -8.28 -1.54 -3.67
CA GLY A 544 -7.24 -2.35 -3.04
C GLY A 544 -7.62 -2.94 -1.69
N ALA A 545 -8.28 -2.16 -0.83
CA ALA A 545 -8.60 -2.56 0.54
C ALA A 545 -9.82 -3.48 0.58
N ASP A 546 -9.86 -4.40 1.55
CA ASP A 546 -11.01 -5.25 1.79
C ASP A 546 -12.13 -4.43 2.48
N GLY A 547 -13.35 -4.55 1.97
CA GLY A 547 -14.56 -3.96 2.54
C GLY A 547 -15.38 -5.00 3.31
N ALA A 548 -16.71 -4.96 3.13
CA ALA A 548 -17.59 -6.04 3.60
C ALA A 548 -17.27 -7.38 2.88
N THR A 549 -16.81 -7.28 1.64
CA THR A 549 -16.26 -8.38 0.86
C THR A 549 -14.75 -8.17 0.65
N PRO A 550 -13.96 -9.24 0.44
CA PRO A 550 -12.59 -9.09 -0.03
C PRO A 550 -12.51 -8.21 -1.29
N SER A 551 -11.43 -7.47 -1.48
CA SER A 551 -11.23 -6.69 -2.71
C SER A 551 -11.16 -7.61 -3.94
N GLY A 552 -11.80 -7.20 -5.03
CA GLY A 552 -11.69 -7.90 -6.32
C GLY A 552 -10.23 -8.04 -6.80
N ASN A 553 -9.37 -7.07 -6.50
CA ASN A 553 -7.92 -7.15 -6.77
C ASN A 553 -7.24 -8.25 -5.94
N ALA A 554 -7.55 -8.32 -4.65
CA ALA A 554 -6.95 -9.32 -3.75
C ALA A 554 -7.42 -10.75 -4.10
N VAL A 555 -8.67 -10.91 -4.50
CA VAL A 555 -9.24 -12.19 -4.95
C VAL A 555 -8.67 -12.58 -6.31
N ALA A 556 -8.51 -11.65 -7.25
CA ALA A 556 -7.85 -11.90 -8.52
C ALA A 556 -6.40 -12.38 -8.31
N ALA A 557 -5.64 -11.69 -7.46
CA ALA A 557 -4.30 -12.10 -7.08
C ALA A 557 -4.27 -13.50 -6.44
N SER A 558 -5.26 -13.83 -5.60
CA SER A 558 -5.42 -15.16 -4.99
C SER A 558 -5.67 -16.25 -6.03
N ALA A 559 -6.63 -16.03 -6.94
CA ALA A 559 -6.95 -16.98 -8.01
C ALA A 559 -5.75 -17.20 -8.94
N LEU A 560 -5.10 -16.13 -9.38
CA LEU A 560 -3.89 -16.19 -10.20
C LEU A 560 -2.74 -16.91 -9.50
N ALA A 561 -2.50 -16.62 -8.21
CA ALA A 561 -1.47 -17.30 -7.43
C ALA A 561 -1.76 -18.81 -7.35
N ARG A 562 -2.98 -19.22 -7.00
CA ARG A 562 -3.38 -20.64 -6.93
C ARG A 562 -3.26 -21.34 -8.28
N LEU A 563 -3.76 -20.73 -9.35
CA LEU A 563 -3.67 -21.28 -10.71
C LEU A 563 -2.22 -21.39 -11.19
N SER A 564 -1.34 -20.46 -10.78
CA SER A 564 0.09 -20.55 -11.09
C SER A 564 0.71 -21.84 -10.58
N PHE A 565 0.29 -22.35 -9.42
CA PHE A 565 0.77 -23.61 -8.87
C PHE A 565 0.07 -24.83 -9.48
N HIS A 566 -1.22 -24.73 -9.83
CA HIS A 566 -1.91 -25.82 -10.54
C HIS A 566 -1.37 -26.06 -11.96
N ARG A 567 -0.91 -25.01 -12.65
CA ARG A 567 -0.55 -25.05 -14.08
C ARG A 567 0.89 -24.66 -14.41
N ASP A 568 1.71 -24.38 -13.41
CA ASP A 568 3.08 -23.88 -13.58
C ASP A 568 3.14 -22.62 -14.48
N ARG A 569 2.21 -21.69 -14.24
CA ARG A 569 2.02 -20.45 -15.02
C ARG A 569 2.72 -19.27 -14.35
N GLU A 570 3.96 -19.03 -14.73
CA GLU A 570 4.79 -17.96 -14.15
C GLU A 570 4.26 -16.55 -14.47
N ASP A 571 3.57 -16.36 -15.59
CA ASP A 571 2.86 -15.12 -15.92
C ASP A 571 1.74 -14.82 -14.90
N PHE A 572 0.98 -15.83 -14.46
CA PHE A 572 -0.03 -15.66 -13.40
C PHE A 572 0.61 -15.32 -12.06
N ARG A 573 1.73 -15.97 -11.72
CA ARG A 573 2.47 -15.68 -10.49
C ARG A 573 2.97 -14.23 -10.46
N LYS A 574 3.48 -13.73 -11.59
CA LYS A 574 3.92 -12.34 -11.73
C LYS A 574 2.76 -11.36 -11.61
N ALA A 575 1.64 -11.64 -12.28
CA ALA A 575 0.45 -10.79 -12.19
C ALA A 575 -0.09 -10.71 -10.75
N ALA A 576 -0.16 -11.84 -10.04
CA ALA A 576 -0.52 -11.88 -8.62
C ALA A 576 0.45 -11.04 -7.76
N THR A 577 1.76 -11.19 -7.99
CA THR A 577 2.80 -10.42 -7.28
C THR A 577 2.66 -8.92 -7.53
N ASN A 578 2.46 -8.52 -8.79
CA ASN A 578 2.30 -7.12 -9.18
C ASN A 578 1.02 -6.51 -8.60
N ALA A 579 -0.08 -7.27 -8.55
CA ALA A 579 -1.33 -6.82 -7.95
C ALA A 579 -1.17 -6.48 -6.45
N ILE A 580 -0.44 -7.31 -5.71
CA ILE A 580 -0.13 -7.01 -4.30
C ILE A 580 0.78 -5.77 -4.17
N ARG A 581 1.83 -5.71 -4.99
CA ARG A 581 2.80 -4.61 -4.92
C ARG A 581 2.20 -3.26 -5.30
N ALA A 582 1.21 -3.23 -6.19
CA ALA A 582 0.46 -2.03 -6.56
C ALA A 582 -0.15 -1.32 -5.34
N TYR A 583 -0.49 -2.08 -4.29
CA TYR A 583 -1.05 -1.55 -3.05
C TYR A 583 -0.05 -1.56 -1.88
N GLY A 584 1.23 -1.85 -2.12
CA GLY A 584 2.21 -2.02 -1.05
C GLY A 584 2.39 -0.81 -0.12
N GLN A 585 2.21 0.41 -0.62
CA GLN A 585 2.20 1.61 0.22
C GLN A 585 1.02 1.61 1.20
N GLN A 586 -0.19 1.31 0.71
CA GLN A 586 -1.40 1.31 1.54
C GLN A 586 -1.39 0.14 2.52
N ILE A 587 -0.92 -1.04 2.08
CA ILE A 587 -0.70 -2.20 2.95
C ILE A 587 0.29 -1.86 4.07
N GLY A 588 1.39 -1.17 3.78
CA GLY A 588 2.34 -0.73 4.81
C GLY A 588 1.75 0.28 5.81
N GLN A 589 0.76 1.08 5.40
CA GLN A 589 0.12 2.09 6.28
C GLN A 589 -1.01 1.50 7.14
N VAL A 590 -1.89 0.69 6.55
CA VAL A 590 -3.07 0.12 7.21
C VAL A 590 -3.21 -1.37 6.89
N PRO A 591 -2.26 -2.23 7.31
CA PRO A 591 -2.24 -3.65 6.91
C PRO A 591 -3.50 -4.43 7.33
N ARG A 592 -4.17 -4.06 8.43
CA ARG A 592 -5.45 -4.69 8.83
C ARG A 592 -6.59 -4.52 7.82
N GLY A 593 -6.48 -3.54 6.91
CA GLY A 593 -7.45 -3.31 5.84
C GLY A 593 -7.22 -4.18 4.60
N PHE A 594 -6.20 -5.04 4.61
CA PHE A 594 -5.80 -5.86 3.46
C PHE A 594 -5.62 -7.37 3.80
N PRO A 595 -6.45 -7.98 4.67
CA PRO A 595 -6.25 -9.38 5.08
C PRO A 595 -6.20 -10.38 3.91
N LYS A 596 -7.05 -10.24 2.87
CA LYS A 596 -7.00 -11.14 1.70
C LYS A 596 -5.70 -10.96 0.92
N SER A 597 -5.23 -9.73 0.72
CA SER A 597 -3.94 -9.47 0.08
C SER A 597 -2.78 -10.06 0.88
N LEU A 598 -2.81 -9.93 2.21
CA LEU A 598 -1.79 -10.50 3.09
C LEU A 598 -1.81 -12.03 3.09
N MET A 599 -2.96 -12.67 2.86
CA MET A 599 -3.04 -14.12 2.62
C MET A 599 -2.35 -14.52 1.31
N VAL A 600 -2.45 -13.70 0.25
CA VAL A 600 -1.71 -13.92 -1.00
C VAL A 600 -0.22 -13.71 -0.80
N VAL A 601 0.19 -12.68 -0.04
CA VAL A 601 1.59 -12.48 0.37
C VAL A 601 2.11 -13.74 1.07
N ASP A 602 1.39 -14.22 2.05
CA ASP A 602 1.76 -15.40 2.84
C ASP A 602 1.89 -16.65 1.96
N LEU A 603 0.97 -16.87 1.02
CA LEU A 603 1.06 -17.94 0.00
C LEU A 603 2.31 -17.81 -0.87
N LEU A 604 2.55 -16.64 -1.47
CA LEU A 604 3.65 -16.43 -2.42
C LEU A 604 5.02 -16.46 -1.75
N LEU A 605 5.13 -16.05 -0.47
CA LEU A 605 6.39 -16.12 0.29
C LEU A 605 6.70 -17.54 0.78
N ARG A 606 5.70 -18.29 1.24
CA ARG A 606 5.92 -19.61 1.88
C ARG A 606 5.81 -20.79 0.91
N GLY A 607 5.14 -20.57 -0.22
CA GLY A 607 4.70 -21.60 -1.15
C GLY A 607 3.52 -22.42 -0.61
N PRO A 608 2.75 -23.09 -1.49
CA PRO A 608 1.67 -23.97 -1.09
C PRO A 608 2.18 -25.29 -0.53
N VAL A 609 1.26 -26.05 0.07
CA VAL A 609 1.42 -27.50 0.25
C VAL A 609 0.72 -28.19 -0.92
N GLU A 610 1.48 -28.90 -1.75
CA GLU A 610 0.96 -29.55 -2.96
C GLU A 610 0.59 -31.01 -2.64
N LEU A 611 -0.66 -31.37 -2.91
CA LEU A 611 -1.24 -32.67 -2.59
C LEU A 611 -1.72 -33.34 -3.89
N ALA A 612 -1.15 -34.49 -4.22
CA ALA A 612 -1.64 -35.33 -5.31
C ALA A 612 -2.28 -36.60 -4.75
N LEU A 613 -3.60 -36.71 -4.86
CA LEU A 613 -4.36 -37.90 -4.49
C LEU A 613 -4.52 -38.79 -5.73
N VAL A 614 -3.87 -39.95 -5.70
CA VAL A 614 -3.82 -40.90 -6.81
C VAL A 614 -4.66 -42.13 -6.50
N GLY A 615 -5.55 -42.49 -7.42
CA GLY A 615 -6.52 -43.56 -7.28
C GLY A 615 -7.95 -43.07 -7.54
N SER A 616 -8.87 -44.02 -7.61
CA SER A 616 -10.29 -43.85 -7.86
C SER A 616 -11.11 -44.22 -6.63
N PRO A 617 -12.40 -43.81 -6.53
CA PRO A 617 -13.27 -44.22 -5.42
C PRO A 617 -13.42 -45.73 -5.23
N THR A 618 -13.13 -46.53 -6.26
CA THR A 618 -13.12 -48.00 -6.20
C THR A 618 -11.81 -48.60 -5.68
N ASP A 619 -10.74 -47.82 -5.63
CA ASP A 619 -9.44 -48.28 -5.14
C ASP A 619 -9.39 -48.38 -3.62
N LYS A 620 -8.67 -49.38 -3.12
CA LYS A 620 -8.51 -49.61 -1.69
C LYS A 620 -7.84 -48.40 -1.04
N GLY A 621 -8.43 -47.91 0.05
CA GLY A 621 -7.89 -46.80 0.86
C GLY A 621 -8.27 -45.39 0.38
N TYR A 622 -8.79 -45.23 -0.85
CA TYR A 622 -9.04 -43.91 -1.44
C TYR A 622 -9.95 -43.02 -0.59
N ASN A 623 -11.15 -43.50 -0.23
CA ASN A 623 -12.11 -42.71 0.54
C ASN A 623 -11.61 -42.37 1.96
N GLN A 624 -10.76 -43.23 2.52
CA GLN A 624 -10.18 -43.02 3.85
C GLN A 624 -9.09 -41.94 3.79
N LEU A 625 -8.20 -42.00 2.78
CA LEU A 625 -7.21 -40.95 2.52
C LEU A 625 -7.88 -39.61 2.19
N ARG A 626 -8.91 -39.61 1.33
CA ARG A 626 -9.68 -38.40 0.99
C ARG A 626 -10.28 -37.77 2.24
N THR A 627 -10.91 -38.56 3.11
CA THR A 627 -11.48 -38.08 4.38
C THR A 627 -10.40 -37.51 5.30
N ALA A 628 -9.25 -38.17 5.42
CA ALA A 628 -8.12 -37.70 6.21
C ALA A 628 -7.58 -36.34 5.73
N VAL A 629 -7.34 -36.20 4.42
CA VAL A 629 -6.95 -34.91 3.81
C VAL A 629 -8.02 -33.84 4.06
N ASN A 630 -9.30 -34.22 3.96
CA ASN A 630 -10.40 -33.30 4.12
C ASN A 630 -10.58 -32.76 5.54
N ALA A 631 -10.23 -33.54 6.55
CA ALA A 631 -10.34 -33.13 7.96
C ALA A 631 -9.30 -32.07 8.35
N CYS A 632 -8.13 -32.02 7.69
CA CYS A 632 -7.03 -31.14 8.06
C CYS A 632 -7.19 -29.71 7.53
N PHE A 633 -6.93 -28.72 8.40
CA PHE A 633 -6.74 -27.34 7.97
C PHE A 633 -5.34 -27.17 7.37
N VAL A 634 -5.26 -27.17 6.03
CA VAL A 634 -4.02 -26.97 5.27
C VAL A 634 -4.12 -25.64 4.51
N PRO A 635 -3.57 -24.54 5.04
CA PRO A 635 -3.56 -23.26 4.35
C PRO A 635 -2.90 -23.35 2.97
N TYR A 636 -3.50 -22.68 1.99
CA TYR A 636 -2.98 -22.55 0.63
C TYR A 636 -2.62 -23.89 -0.03
N ARG A 637 -3.35 -24.96 0.30
CA ARG A 637 -3.17 -26.25 -0.36
C ARG A 637 -3.40 -26.12 -1.87
N ILE A 638 -2.74 -26.99 -2.63
CA ILE A 638 -2.99 -27.25 -4.04
C ILE A 638 -3.31 -28.72 -4.14
N LEU A 639 -4.59 -29.07 -4.31
CA LEU A 639 -5.04 -30.47 -4.34
C LEU A 639 -5.36 -30.89 -5.77
N ALA A 640 -4.70 -31.94 -6.23
CA ALA A 640 -4.90 -32.51 -7.56
C ALA A 640 -5.28 -34.00 -7.48
N TYR A 641 -6.12 -34.44 -8.41
CA TYR A 641 -6.66 -35.80 -8.45
C TYR A 641 -6.19 -36.55 -9.67
N ARG A 642 -5.65 -37.76 -9.49
CA ARG A 642 -5.34 -38.67 -10.59
C ARG A 642 -6.17 -39.94 -10.48
N GLN A 643 -7.34 -39.94 -11.10
CA GLN A 643 -8.26 -41.07 -11.14
C GLN A 643 -8.01 -41.98 -12.36
N GLU A 644 -7.70 -41.39 -13.51
CA GLU A 644 -7.36 -42.12 -14.74
C GLU A 644 -5.84 -42.31 -14.83
N LEU A 645 -5.36 -43.51 -14.53
CA LEU A 645 -3.91 -43.80 -14.51
C LEU A 645 -3.31 -43.99 -15.91
N GLU A 646 -4.14 -44.43 -16.86
CA GLU A 646 -3.74 -44.79 -18.23
C GLU A 646 -3.70 -43.57 -19.18
N ALA A 647 -4.37 -42.48 -18.83
CA ALA A 647 -4.36 -41.23 -19.60
C ALA A 647 -3.16 -40.34 -19.20
N GLU A 648 -2.60 -39.62 -20.17
CA GLU A 648 -1.68 -38.52 -19.86
C GLU A 648 -2.45 -37.39 -19.16
N THR A 649 -1.86 -36.86 -18.08
CA THR A 649 -2.44 -35.76 -17.32
C THR A 649 -1.75 -34.45 -17.70
N PRO A 650 -2.51 -33.38 -18.02
CA PRO A 650 -1.94 -32.07 -18.28
C PRO A 650 -1.51 -31.35 -16.99
N HIS A 651 -1.79 -31.90 -15.81
CA HIS A 651 -1.46 -31.28 -14.52
C HIS A 651 -0.01 -31.62 -14.11
N PRO A 652 0.92 -30.63 -14.01
CA PRO A 652 2.33 -30.89 -13.75
C PRO A 652 2.60 -31.74 -12.50
N LEU A 653 1.92 -31.43 -11.38
CA LEU A 653 2.02 -32.15 -10.10
C LEU A 653 1.74 -33.67 -10.20
N LEU A 654 0.87 -34.09 -11.12
CA LEU A 654 0.43 -35.49 -11.25
C LEU A 654 1.38 -36.34 -12.09
N THR A 655 2.38 -35.72 -12.72
CA THR A 655 3.37 -36.39 -13.58
C THR A 655 4.17 -37.43 -12.77
N GLY A 656 4.21 -38.65 -13.29
CA GLY A 656 4.95 -39.78 -12.69
C GLY A 656 4.39 -40.33 -11.37
N LYS A 657 3.18 -39.91 -10.94
CA LYS A 657 2.53 -40.38 -9.71
C LYS A 657 1.60 -41.57 -10.01
N THR A 658 1.68 -42.64 -9.22
CA THR A 658 0.95 -43.90 -9.47
C THR A 658 0.34 -44.46 -8.18
N LEU A 659 -0.36 -45.58 -8.26
CA LEU A 659 -0.73 -46.35 -7.06
C LEU A 659 0.52 -46.90 -6.37
N VAL A 660 0.43 -47.18 -5.07
CA VAL A 660 1.46 -47.85 -4.27
C VAL A 660 0.95 -49.24 -3.88
N ASP A 661 1.64 -50.29 -4.32
CA ASP A 661 1.23 -51.69 -4.10
C ASP A 661 -0.25 -51.96 -4.47
N GLY A 662 -0.74 -51.32 -5.53
CA GLY A 662 -2.13 -51.42 -5.99
C GLY A 662 -3.18 -50.70 -5.12
N GLN A 663 -2.74 -49.83 -4.20
CA GLN A 663 -3.61 -49.03 -3.32
C GLN A 663 -3.52 -47.54 -3.66
N ALA A 664 -4.58 -46.80 -3.34
CA ALA A 664 -4.59 -45.35 -3.48
C ALA A 664 -3.50 -44.72 -2.61
N ALA A 665 -2.91 -43.63 -3.09
CA ALA A 665 -1.78 -42.98 -2.43
C ALA A 665 -1.92 -41.46 -2.45
N LEU A 666 -1.50 -40.82 -1.37
CA LEU A 666 -1.33 -39.38 -1.26
C LEU A 666 0.16 -39.03 -1.40
N TYR A 667 0.47 -38.15 -2.34
CA TYR A 667 1.80 -37.56 -2.47
C TYR A 667 1.76 -36.13 -1.95
N VAL A 668 2.60 -35.84 -0.95
CA VAL A 668 2.76 -34.49 -0.38
C VAL A 668 4.06 -33.90 -0.92
N CYS A 669 3.95 -32.81 -1.67
CA CYS A 669 5.05 -32.17 -2.37
C CYS A 669 5.21 -30.70 -1.97
N LYS A 670 6.44 -30.22 -2.12
CA LYS A 670 6.82 -28.81 -1.97
C LYS A 670 7.95 -28.48 -2.94
N ASN A 671 7.79 -27.43 -3.74
CA ASN A 671 8.79 -26.99 -4.73
C ASN A 671 9.24 -28.14 -5.65
N PHE A 672 8.29 -28.90 -6.20
CA PHE A 672 8.55 -30.04 -7.09
C PHE A 672 9.31 -31.23 -6.47
N ALA A 673 9.55 -31.22 -5.15
CA ALA A 673 10.06 -32.37 -4.40
C ALA A 673 8.94 -32.98 -3.55
N CYS A 674 8.77 -34.30 -3.65
CA CYS A 674 7.73 -35.02 -2.90
C CYS A 674 8.34 -35.88 -1.80
N GLN A 675 7.58 -36.04 -0.71
CA GLN A 675 7.86 -37.06 0.32
C GLN A 675 7.52 -38.46 -0.21
N ALA A 676 7.84 -39.49 0.59
CA ALA A 676 7.39 -40.84 0.30
C ALA A 676 5.85 -40.88 0.22
N PRO A 677 5.26 -41.64 -0.72
CA PRO A 677 3.81 -41.71 -0.86
C PRO A 677 3.15 -42.35 0.37
N ILE A 678 2.04 -41.75 0.80
CA ILE A 678 1.31 -42.14 2.01
C ILE A 678 0.08 -42.95 1.60
N THR A 679 -0.09 -44.12 2.23
CA THR A 679 -1.28 -44.99 2.03
C THR A 679 -2.11 -45.15 3.31
N ASP A 680 -1.56 -44.78 4.47
CA ASP A 680 -2.25 -44.79 5.76
C ASP A 680 -2.93 -43.42 6.02
N PRO A 681 -4.26 -43.37 6.21
CA PRO A 681 -4.98 -42.15 6.58
C PRO A 681 -4.47 -41.46 7.85
N GLN A 682 -4.00 -42.21 8.85
CA GLN A 682 -3.51 -41.60 10.09
C GLN A 682 -2.18 -40.88 9.86
N GLU A 683 -1.29 -41.49 9.08
CA GLU A 683 -0.03 -40.87 8.66
C GLU A 683 -0.29 -39.58 7.85
N ALA A 684 -1.32 -39.57 6.99
CA ALA A 684 -1.71 -38.37 6.27
C ALA A 684 -2.14 -37.23 7.21
N ILE A 685 -2.94 -37.53 8.25
CA ILE A 685 -3.33 -36.53 9.26
C ILE A 685 -2.10 -36.00 10.00
N ASP A 686 -1.20 -36.88 10.42
CA ASP A 686 -0.02 -36.51 11.19
C ASP A 686 0.91 -35.59 10.36
N VAL A 687 1.12 -35.90 9.08
CA VAL A 687 1.94 -35.09 8.15
C VAL A 687 1.30 -33.73 7.87
N LEU A 688 -0.03 -33.66 7.75
CA LEU A 688 -0.75 -32.43 7.40
C LEU A 688 -1.04 -31.52 8.61
N THR A 689 -1.09 -32.07 9.83
CA THR A 689 -1.46 -31.31 11.04
C THR A 689 -0.25 -30.69 11.73
N TYR A 690 0.89 -31.39 11.73
CA TYR A 690 2.12 -30.85 12.26
C TYR A 690 2.77 -29.96 11.20
N PRO A 691 3.02 -28.66 11.48
CA PRO A 691 3.84 -27.87 10.59
C PRO A 691 5.19 -28.59 10.59
N GLN A 692 5.59 -29.16 9.44
CA GLN A 692 6.91 -29.74 9.31
C GLN A 692 7.94 -28.63 9.58
N GLY A 693 8.40 -28.55 10.83
CA GLY A 693 9.76 -28.15 11.09
C GLY A 693 10.63 -29.08 10.25
N THR A 694 11.56 -28.49 9.50
CA THR A 694 12.59 -29.19 8.71
C THR A 694 12.12 -29.93 7.44
N ILE A 695 11.64 -29.20 6.44
CA ILE A 695 12.32 -29.28 5.14
C ILE A 695 13.31 -28.12 5.14
N THR A 696 14.57 -28.41 5.43
CA THR A 696 15.68 -27.46 5.31
C THR A 696 15.85 -27.10 3.84
N SER A 697 15.06 -26.15 3.35
CA SER A 697 15.48 -25.32 2.23
C SER A 697 16.74 -24.60 2.68
N THR A 698 17.84 -24.82 1.97
CA THR A 698 19.10 -24.09 2.15
C THR A 698 19.00 -22.64 1.66
N ASP A 699 17.89 -22.26 1.04
CA ASP A 699 17.66 -20.89 0.59
C ASP A 699 17.12 -20.03 1.74
N PRO A 700 17.69 -18.82 1.97
CA PRO A 700 17.11 -17.87 2.92
C PRO A 700 15.66 -17.58 2.53
N PRO A 701 14.71 -17.55 3.48
CA PRO A 701 13.31 -17.33 3.16
C PRO A 701 13.18 -15.98 2.46
N VAL A 702 12.49 -15.95 1.30
CA VAL A 702 12.10 -14.70 0.66
C VAL A 702 11.26 -13.92 1.68
N GLN A 703 11.76 -12.75 2.11
CA GLN A 703 11.12 -11.99 3.19
C GLN A 703 10.10 -10.97 2.67
N ALA A 704 10.12 -10.68 1.36
CA ALA A 704 9.21 -9.74 0.72
C ALA A 704 9.02 -10.06 -0.77
N LEU A 705 7.83 -9.75 -1.29
CA LEU A 705 7.51 -9.82 -2.71
C LEU A 705 8.07 -8.59 -3.42
N THR A 706 9.14 -8.75 -4.19
CA THR A 706 9.78 -7.67 -4.97
C THR A 706 9.37 -7.71 -6.44
N SER A 707 9.68 -6.66 -7.20
CA SER A 707 9.58 -6.73 -8.67
C SER A 707 10.55 -7.77 -9.21
N GLN A 708 10.22 -8.36 -10.36
CA GLN A 708 11.28 -8.68 -11.32
C GLN A 708 11.93 -7.35 -11.73
N GLY A 709 13.13 -7.10 -11.21
CA GLY A 709 13.91 -5.94 -11.60
C GLY A 709 14.35 -6.05 -13.07
N LEU A 710 14.89 -4.97 -13.60
CA LEU A 710 15.63 -5.00 -14.85
C LEU A 710 16.77 -6.01 -14.72
N SER A 711 16.75 -7.01 -15.60
CA SER A 711 17.76 -8.07 -15.63
C SER A 711 19.10 -7.53 -16.11
N GLY A 712 20.18 -8.08 -15.55
CA GLY A 712 21.54 -7.72 -15.91
C GLY A 712 22.16 -6.64 -15.00
N HIS A 713 23.43 -6.33 -15.31
CA HIS A 713 24.29 -5.43 -14.55
C HIS A 713 25.30 -4.78 -15.49
N ALA A 714 25.97 -3.71 -15.04
CA ALA A 714 27.02 -3.04 -15.80
C ALA A 714 28.14 -4.02 -16.18
N THR A 715 28.53 -4.08 -17.45
CA THR A 715 29.62 -4.97 -17.92
C THR A 715 30.78 -4.16 -18.52
N PRO A 716 32.00 -4.72 -18.57
CA PRO A 716 33.12 -4.08 -19.27
C PRO A 716 32.81 -3.79 -20.74
N GLN A 717 32.08 -4.69 -21.40
CA GLN A 717 31.67 -4.51 -22.79
C GLN A 717 30.64 -3.39 -22.93
N GLY A 718 29.55 -3.41 -22.15
CA GLY A 718 28.49 -2.42 -22.21
C GLY A 718 29.02 -1.01 -21.86
N THR A 719 29.69 -0.86 -20.72
CA THR A 719 30.28 0.43 -20.34
C THR A 719 31.29 0.95 -21.37
N GLY A 720 32.06 0.08 -22.03
CA GLY A 720 32.94 0.45 -23.14
C GLY A 720 32.18 0.90 -24.40
N GLN A 721 31.08 0.23 -24.74
CA GLN A 721 30.20 0.58 -25.87
C GLN A 721 29.52 1.93 -25.66
N TYR A 722 29.04 2.18 -24.43
CA TYR A 722 28.49 3.48 -24.04
C TYR A 722 29.49 4.60 -24.32
N VAL A 723 30.73 4.45 -23.85
CA VAL A 723 31.78 5.46 -24.06
C VAL A 723 32.10 5.63 -25.54
N ALA A 724 32.22 4.54 -26.29
CA ALA A 724 32.47 4.60 -27.73
C ALA A 724 31.34 5.37 -28.47
N ARG A 725 30.08 5.15 -28.09
CA ARG A 725 28.92 5.87 -28.64
C ARG A 725 28.97 7.36 -28.32
N ILE A 726 29.28 7.72 -27.08
CA ILE A 726 29.35 9.13 -26.67
C ILE A 726 30.50 9.87 -27.37
N LEU A 727 31.67 9.24 -27.49
CA LEU A 727 32.82 9.83 -28.20
C LEU A 727 32.58 10.01 -29.70
N ALA A 728 31.75 9.16 -30.31
CA ALA A 728 31.39 9.22 -31.72
C ALA A 728 30.17 10.14 -32.02
N SER A 729 29.56 10.74 -30.97
CA SER A 729 28.33 11.52 -31.10
C SER A 729 28.54 12.80 -31.96
N PRO A 730 27.63 13.12 -32.89
CA PRO A 730 27.75 14.28 -33.80
C PRO A 730 27.47 15.63 -33.12
N GLN A 731 27.49 15.70 -31.78
CA GLN A 731 27.36 16.96 -31.04
C GLN A 731 28.49 17.94 -31.43
N ASP A 732 28.21 19.24 -31.42
CA ASP A 732 29.16 20.30 -31.81
C ASP A 732 30.49 20.27 -31.00
N SER A 733 30.54 19.54 -29.89
CA SER A 733 31.76 19.25 -29.10
C SER A 733 31.53 18.07 -28.13
N PRO A 734 31.79 16.80 -28.52
CA PRO A 734 31.60 15.64 -27.65
C PRO A 734 32.64 15.59 -26.51
N PRO A 735 32.40 14.79 -25.44
CA PRO A 735 33.41 14.46 -24.44
C PRO A 735 34.71 13.94 -25.08
N SER A 736 35.84 14.12 -24.39
CA SER A 736 37.13 13.57 -24.84
C SER A 736 37.38 12.19 -24.21
N SER A 737 38.27 11.39 -24.78
CA SER A 737 38.67 10.11 -24.17
C SER A 737 39.23 10.27 -22.75
N HIS A 738 39.78 11.44 -22.41
CA HIS A 738 40.27 11.77 -21.06
C HIS A 738 39.15 11.95 -20.03
N GLY A 739 37.91 12.17 -20.48
CA GLY A 739 36.72 12.25 -19.63
C GLY A 739 36.32 10.90 -19.01
N TYR A 740 36.93 9.80 -19.43
CA TYR A 740 36.62 8.45 -18.98
C TYR A 740 37.84 7.74 -18.39
N THR A 741 37.61 6.78 -17.52
CA THR A 741 38.68 5.99 -16.87
C THR A 741 38.16 4.61 -16.45
N SER A 742 39.08 3.67 -16.18
CA SER A 742 38.73 2.40 -15.55
C SER A 742 38.24 2.64 -14.11
N LEU A 743 37.18 1.94 -13.71
CA LEU A 743 36.67 1.93 -12.35
C LEU A 743 37.48 0.93 -11.50
N GLY A 744 38.70 1.31 -11.14
CA GLY A 744 39.64 0.46 -10.41
C GLY A 744 39.92 -0.83 -11.17
N SER A 745 39.89 -1.96 -10.46
CA SER A 745 40.11 -3.32 -11.01
C SER A 745 38.82 -4.05 -11.43
N THR A 746 37.68 -3.35 -11.54
CA THR A 746 36.41 -3.97 -11.98
C THR A 746 36.37 -4.29 -13.48
N GLY A 747 37.19 -3.60 -14.28
CA GLY A 747 37.12 -3.63 -15.75
C GLY A 747 36.01 -2.75 -16.34
N LEU A 748 35.15 -2.16 -15.51
CA LEU A 748 34.13 -1.20 -15.97
C LEU A 748 34.78 0.13 -16.35
N THR A 749 34.23 0.80 -17.36
CA THR A 749 34.65 2.16 -17.74
C THR A 749 33.63 3.18 -17.23
N THR A 750 34.09 4.20 -16.50
CA THR A 750 33.23 5.25 -15.94
C THR A 750 33.63 6.64 -16.44
N SER A 751 32.65 7.54 -16.53
CA SER A 751 32.90 8.98 -16.63
C SER A 751 33.60 9.49 -15.36
N ARG A 752 34.47 10.51 -15.52
CA ARG A 752 35.14 11.18 -14.39
C ARG A 752 34.19 12.07 -13.57
N ILE A 753 33.00 12.37 -14.08
CA ILE A 753 31.91 13.03 -13.38
C ILE A 753 30.75 12.06 -13.27
N GLY A 754 30.23 11.86 -12.06
CA GLY A 754 29.11 10.97 -11.76
C GLY A 754 27.91 11.74 -11.20
N PHE A 755 26.72 11.15 -11.33
CA PHE A 755 25.47 11.75 -10.86
C PHE A 755 25.23 11.45 -9.37
N GLY A 756 25.36 12.47 -8.52
CA GLY A 756 25.12 12.36 -7.08
C GLY A 756 23.65 12.58 -6.72
N GLY A 757 22.97 11.53 -6.24
CA GLY A 757 21.54 11.50 -5.97
C GLY A 757 21.09 12.08 -4.62
N TYR A 758 21.92 12.90 -3.96
CA TYR A 758 21.55 13.49 -2.69
C TYR A 758 20.52 14.63 -2.85
N ARG A 759 19.35 14.46 -2.22
CA ARG A 759 18.17 15.34 -2.27
C ARG A 759 17.45 15.39 -3.62
N ILE A 760 17.51 14.30 -4.40
CA ILE A 760 16.58 14.10 -5.52
C ILE A 760 15.43 13.20 -5.08
N ASN A 761 14.27 13.33 -5.72
CA ASN A 761 13.10 12.49 -5.51
C ASN A 761 12.18 12.56 -6.75
N LEU A 762 11.31 11.57 -6.88
CA LEU A 762 10.40 11.39 -8.02
C LEU A 762 9.34 12.51 -8.15
N GLY A 763 9.01 13.21 -7.07
CA GLY A 763 7.96 14.25 -7.06
C GLY A 763 8.37 15.58 -7.69
N VAL A 764 9.58 15.71 -8.23
CA VAL A 764 10.10 16.94 -8.82
C VAL A 764 10.61 16.66 -10.23
N GLU A 765 9.93 17.19 -11.23
CA GLU A 765 10.19 16.91 -12.65
C GLU A 765 11.62 17.27 -13.09
N ASP A 766 12.18 18.37 -12.59
CA ASP A 766 13.55 18.77 -12.95
C ASP A 766 14.60 17.74 -12.53
N HIS A 767 14.36 16.98 -11.45
CA HIS A 767 15.27 15.91 -11.04
C HIS A 767 15.28 14.77 -12.07
N ARG A 768 14.10 14.40 -12.59
CA ARG A 768 13.93 13.39 -13.64
C ARG A 768 14.65 13.81 -14.91
N ARG A 769 14.35 15.03 -15.39
CA ARG A 769 14.97 15.60 -16.59
C ARG A 769 16.49 15.73 -16.48
N ALA A 770 17.00 16.09 -15.31
CA ALA A 770 18.44 16.21 -15.10
C ALA A 770 19.15 14.85 -15.13
N LEU A 771 18.56 13.80 -14.53
CA LEU A 771 19.13 12.45 -14.59
C LEU A 771 19.09 11.90 -16.03
N GLU A 772 17.95 12.03 -16.72
CA GLU A 772 17.81 11.64 -18.14
C GLU A 772 18.88 12.29 -19.01
N LYS A 773 19.01 13.62 -18.91
CA LYS A 773 20.01 14.39 -19.65
C LYS A 773 21.43 13.95 -19.32
N SER A 774 21.75 13.69 -18.06
CA SER A 774 23.11 13.28 -17.67
C SER A 774 23.54 11.96 -18.31
N LEU A 775 22.62 10.99 -18.38
CA LEU A 775 22.85 9.69 -19.00
C LEU A 775 22.97 9.80 -20.53
N GLN A 776 22.28 10.76 -21.15
CA GLN A 776 22.40 11.04 -22.58
C GLN A 776 23.71 11.75 -22.95
N ASP A 777 24.19 12.63 -22.08
CA ASP A 777 25.33 13.52 -22.35
C ASP A 777 26.69 12.99 -21.88
N GLY A 778 26.76 11.73 -21.45
CA GLY A 778 28.03 11.04 -21.21
C GLY A 778 28.37 10.71 -19.76
N CYS A 779 27.44 10.87 -18.82
CA CYS A 779 27.57 10.37 -17.45
C CYS A 779 27.00 8.94 -17.37
N ASN A 780 27.80 7.95 -16.95
CA ASN A 780 27.34 6.57 -16.82
C ASN A 780 27.48 5.98 -15.41
N LEU A 781 27.79 6.81 -14.41
CA LEU A 781 27.83 6.38 -13.00
C LEU A 781 26.83 7.20 -12.18
N ILE A 782 25.90 6.50 -11.53
CA ILE A 782 24.88 7.07 -10.66
C ILE A 782 25.14 6.63 -9.23
N ASP A 783 25.08 7.58 -8.31
CA ASP A 783 25.30 7.38 -6.88
C ASP A 783 24.02 7.74 -6.11
N THR A 784 23.36 6.77 -5.49
CA THR A 784 22.10 6.95 -4.72
C THR A 784 22.20 6.31 -3.34
N SER A 785 21.15 6.27 -2.52
CA SER A 785 21.21 5.68 -1.17
C SER A 785 19.81 5.40 -0.61
N THR A 786 19.67 4.40 0.25
CA THR A 786 18.38 4.05 0.89
C THR A 786 17.80 5.17 1.76
N ASN A 787 18.65 6.05 2.28
CA ASN A 787 18.25 7.19 3.12
C ASN A 787 18.12 8.52 2.34
N TYR A 788 18.40 8.56 1.03
CA TYR A 788 18.26 9.80 0.27
C TYR A 788 16.79 10.02 -0.10
N ALA A 789 16.17 11.00 0.57
CA ALA A 789 14.73 11.26 0.51
C ALA A 789 13.90 10.01 0.85
N ASP A 790 14.29 9.28 1.90
CA ASP A 790 13.65 8.03 2.35
C ASP A 790 13.49 6.97 1.23
N GLY A 791 14.53 6.85 0.40
CA GLY A 791 14.58 5.94 -0.76
C GLY A 791 13.97 6.53 -2.03
N GLY A 792 13.49 7.78 -2.01
CA GLY A 792 12.96 8.47 -3.18
C GLY A 792 13.98 8.68 -4.29
N SER A 793 15.28 8.76 -3.95
CA SER A 793 16.37 8.83 -4.93
C SER A 793 16.53 7.51 -5.70
N GLU A 794 16.48 6.36 -5.03
CA GLU A 794 16.56 5.03 -5.66
C GLU A 794 15.39 4.81 -6.63
N ARG A 795 14.18 5.19 -6.23
CA ARG A 795 12.99 5.12 -7.10
C ARG A 795 13.13 5.96 -8.36
N LEU A 796 13.61 7.19 -8.22
CA LEU A 796 13.84 8.06 -9.37
C LEU A 796 14.84 7.45 -10.35
N VAL A 797 15.93 6.88 -9.84
CA VAL A 797 16.93 6.19 -10.66
C VAL A 797 16.31 5.00 -11.39
N GLY A 798 15.56 4.15 -10.68
CA GLY A 798 14.91 2.98 -11.27
C GLY A 798 13.92 3.33 -12.38
N VAL A 799 13.05 4.33 -12.15
CA VAL A 799 12.08 4.81 -13.16
C VAL A 799 12.80 5.36 -14.40
N VAL A 800 13.80 6.23 -14.21
CA VAL A 800 14.54 6.80 -15.35
C VAL A 800 15.28 5.73 -16.14
N LEU A 801 15.91 4.76 -15.48
CA LEU A 801 16.58 3.65 -16.18
C LEU A 801 15.58 2.80 -16.96
N LYS A 802 14.46 2.42 -16.36
CA LYS A 802 13.40 1.66 -17.04
C LYS A 802 12.91 2.40 -18.30
N ASP A 803 12.64 3.70 -18.17
CA ASP A 803 12.15 4.53 -19.27
C ASP A 803 13.18 4.67 -20.40
N LEU A 804 14.46 4.90 -20.07
CA LEU A 804 15.51 5.07 -21.07
C LEU A 804 15.87 3.75 -21.76
N ILE A 805 15.82 2.61 -21.05
CA ILE A 805 16.00 1.28 -21.64
C ILE A 805 14.84 0.95 -22.58
N ALA A 806 13.61 1.20 -22.16
CA ALA A 806 12.43 1.00 -23.02
C ALA A 806 12.47 1.87 -24.29
N LYS A 807 13.11 3.04 -24.22
CA LYS A 807 13.35 3.95 -25.36
C LYS A 807 14.64 3.66 -26.13
N GLU A 808 15.37 2.60 -25.79
CA GLU A 808 16.65 2.21 -26.41
C GLU A 808 17.73 3.31 -26.37
N VAL A 809 17.69 4.20 -25.37
CA VAL A 809 18.68 5.28 -25.19
C VAL A 809 19.96 4.76 -24.54
N VAL A 810 19.80 3.84 -23.58
CA VAL A 810 20.88 3.10 -22.91
C VAL A 810 20.42 1.66 -22.71
N SER A 811 21.37 0.73 -22.55
CA SER A 811 21.09 -0.62 -22.05
C SER A 811 21.54 -0.78 -20.59
N ARG A 812 21.00 -1.78 -19.88
CA ARG A 812 21.30 -2.00 -18.45
C ARG A 812 22.80 -2.20 -18.19
N ASP A 813 23.52 -2.82 -19.12
CA ASP A 813 24.95 -3.12 -19.02
C ASP A 813 25.88 -1.92 -19.29
N GLU A 814 25.32 -0.77 -19.66
CA GLU A 814 26.06 0.47 -19.93
C GLU A 814 26.18 1.40 -18.73
N VAL A 815 25.25 1.30 -17.78
CA VAL A 815 25.11 2.24 -16.65
C VAL A 815 25.48 1.57 -15.34
N ILE A 816 26.34 2.25 -14.58
CA ILE A 816 26.85 1.81 -13.29
C ILE A 816 26.02 2.44 -12.18
N VAL A 817 25.36 1.63 -11.37
CA VAL A 817 24.52 2.06 -10.24
C VAL A 817 25.20 1.73 -8.92
N VAL A 818 25.49 2.77 -8.15
CA VAL A 818 26.05 2.70 -6.80
C VAL A 818 24.95 3.07 -5.80
N SER A 819 24.64 2.19 -4.85
CA SER A 819 23.80 2.53 -3.69
C SER A 819 24.54 2.26 -2.38
N LYS A 820 23.97 2.74 -1.27
CA LYS A 820 24.54 2.57 0.08
C LYS A 820 23.49 2.16 1.09
N ILE A 821 23.94 1.33 2.03
CA ILE A 821 23.14 0.77 3.12
C ILE A 821 23.89 0.94 4.46
N GLY A 822 23.19 0.83 5.58
CA GLY A 822 23.76 0.92 6.93
C GLY A 822 23.19 2.05 7.78
N TYR A 823 22.62 3.08 7.15
CA TYR A 823 22.07 4.26 7.84
C TYR A 823 20.58 4.08 8.16
N VAL A 824 20.18 4.45 9.38
CA VAL A 824 18.83 4.23 9.92
C VAL A 824 18.19 5.59 10.24
N GLN A 825 17.35 6.05 9.31
CA GLN A 825 16.56 7.29 9.38
C GLN A 825 15.20 7.08 8.71
N GLY A 826 14.26 8.02 8.93
CA GLY A 826 12.93 7.99 8.31
C GLY A 826 12.23 6.65 8.51
N ASN A 827 11.75 6.04 7.43
CA ASN A 827 11.06 4.74 7.48
C ASN A 827 11.93 3.61 8.09
N ASN A 828 13.25 3.61 7.87
CA ASN A 828 14.14 2.62 8.47
C ASN A 828 14.21 2.78 10.00
N LEU A 829 14.14 4.02 10.49
CA LEU A 829 14.11 4.31 11.93
C LEU A 829 12.80 3.82 12.54
N THR A 830 11.65 4.15 11.92
CA THR A 830 10.34 3.69 12.39
C THR A 830 10.26 2.16 12.47
N ARG A 831 10.80 1.45 11.47
CA ARG A 831 10.90 -0.02 11.48
C ARG A 831 11.78 -0.53 12.62
N ALA A 832 12.98 0.06 12.79
CA ALA A 832 13.90 -0.34 13.85
C ALA A 832 13.30 -0.11 15.26
N GLU A 833 12.62 1.03 15.47
CA GLU A 833 11.91 1.34 16.71
C GLU A 833 10.76 0.36 16.98
N THR A 834 9.99 0.02 15.95
CA THR A 834 8.89 -0.96 16.06
C THR A 834 9.40 -2.34 16.46
N ARG A 835 10.54 -2.78 15.89
CA ARG A 835 11.18 -4.04 16.26
C ARG A 835 11.73 -4.04 17.68
N GLU A 836 12.31 -2.92 18.12
CA GLU A 836 12.74 -2.74 19.51
C GLU A 836 11.56 -2.84 20.48
N GLN A 837 10.44 -2.18 20.18
CA GLN A 837 9.21 -2.24 20.98
C GLN A 837 8.62 -3.66 21.03
N ALA A 838 8.80 -4.45 19.96
CA ALA A 838 8.39 -5.85 19.90
C ALA A 838 9.38 -6.83 20.57
N GLY A 839 10.46 -6.33 21.20
CA GLY A 839 11.46 -7.17 21.87
C GLY A 839 12.39 -7.93 20.91
N LYS A 840 12.48 -7.54 19.63
CA LYS A 840 13.30 -8.18 18.58
C LYS A 840 14.25 -7.17 17.89
N PRO A 841 15.09 -6.42 18.63
CA PRO A 841 15.99 -5.43 18.04
C PRO A 841 16.97 -6.04 17.03
N PHE A 842 17.41 -5.25 16.06
CA PHE A 842 18.59 -5.63 15.29
C PHE A 842 19.82 -5.63 16.22
N PRO A 843 20.68 -6.66 16.15
CA PRO A 843 21.92 -6.65 16.91
C PRO A 843 22.82 -5.48 16.50
N GLU A 844 23.68 -5.05 17.44
CA GLU A 844 24.75 -4.07 17.17
C GLU A 844 24.29 -2.68 16.67
N MET A 845 23.01 -2.33 16.85
CA MET A 845 22.46 -1.02 16.53
C MET A 845 23.20 0.11 17.28
N VAL A 846 23.68 1.11 16.54
CA VAL A 846 24.37 2.30 17.06
C VAL A 846 23.42 3.49 17.00
N LYS A 847 23.17 4.15 18.14
CA LYS A 847 22.27 5.31 18.26
C LYS A 847 23.09 6.57 18.49
N TYR A 848 23.66 7.10 17.41
CA TYR A 848 24.61 8.21 17.45
C TYR A 848 23.97 9.55 17.91
N GLY A 849 22.71 9.80 17.53
CA GLY A 849 21.99 11.01 17.90
C GLY A 849 20.47 10.88 17.73
N GLU A 850 19.73 11.93 18.10
CA GLU A 850 18.27 12.00 17.92
C GLU A 850 17.93 11.85 16.43
N GLY A 851 17.17 10.81 16.09
CA GLY A 851 16.82 10.50 14.69
C GLY A 851 17.97 10.00 13.81
N ILE A 852 19.13 9.65 14.37
CA ILE A 852 20.31 9.19 13.61
C ILE A 852 20.86 7.89 14.20
N TRP A 853 20.47 6.77 13.60
CA TRP A 853 20.94 5.44 13.98
C TRP A 853 21.76 4.80 12.84
N HIS A 854 22.50 3.73 13.15
CA HIS A 854 23.34 3.02 12.19
C HIS A 854 23.51 1.55 12.58
N CYS A 855 23.54 0.64 11.59
CA CYS A 855 23.70 -0.79 11.83
C CYS A 855 24.45 -1.47 10.67
N LEU A 856 25.42 -2.32 11.00
CA LEU A 856 26.18 -3.14 10.02
C LEU A 856 25.89 -4.64 10.17
N HIS A 857 24.97 -5.01 11.04
CA HIS A 857 24.69 -6.41 11.28
C HIS A 857 24.09 -7.07 10.02
N PRO A 858 24.51 -8.28 9.61
CA PRO A 858 24.06 -8.93 8.39
C PRO A 858 22.54 -8.96 8.20
N SER A 859 21.77 -9.23 9.25
CA SER A 859 20.30 -9.27 9.16
C SER A 859 19.67 -7.91 8.82
N PHE A 860 20.29 -6.81 9.23
CA PHE A 860 19.84 -5.47 8.84
C PHE A 860 20.25 -5.16 7.40
N LEU A 861 21.49 -5.52 7.01
CA LEU A 861 21.99 -5.29 5.66
C LEU A 861 21.23 -6.09 4.60
N GLU A 862 20.76 -7.29 4.94
CA GLU A 862 19.85 -8.11 4.12
C GLU A 862 18.56 -7.37 3.80
N GLU A 863 17.85 -6.92 4.82
CA GLU A 863 16.63 -6.15 4.66
C GLU A 863 16.86 -4.87 3.82
N GLN A 864 17.98 -4.18 4.05
CA GLN A 864 18.30 -2.96 3.30
C GLN A 864 18.63 -3.22 1.82
N LEU A 865 19.35 -4.30 1.50
CA LEU A 865 19.69 -4.63 0.12
C LEU A 865 18.44 -5.04 -0.68
N ILE A 866 17.55 -5.83 -0.08
CA ILE A 866 16.28 -6.22 -0.71
C ILE A 866 15.44 -4.98 -1.06
N LEU A 867 15.28 -4.06 -0.10
CA LEU A 867 14.54 -2.83 -0.32
C LEU A 867 15.23 -1.90 -1.33
N CYS A 868 16.56 -1.89 -1.37
CA CYS A 868 17.35 -1.14 -2.34
C CYS A 868 17.08 -1.65 -3.78
N LEU A 869 17.19 -2.96 -4.00
CA LEU A 869 16.92 -3.59 -5.30
C LEU A 869 15.48 -3.38 -5.75
N ASP A 870 14.50 -3.49 -4.84
CA ASP A 870 13.09 -3.23 -5.15
C ASP A 870 12.84 -1.77 -5.56
N ARG A 871 13.36 -0.80 -4.79
CA ARG A 871 13.21 0.63 -5.12
C ARG A 871 13.91 1.01 -6.41
N LEU A 872 15.09 0.44 -6.68
CA LEU A 872 15.81 0.62 -7.94
C LEU A 872 15.16 -0.13 -9.11
N GLY A 873 14.33 -1.13 -8.84
CA GLY A 873 13.80 -2.03 -9.85
C GLY A 873 14.91 -2.79 -10.57
N LEU A 874 15.91 -3.32 -9.86
CA LEU A 874 17.06 -4.06 -10.42
C LEU A 874 17.13 -5.48 -9.82
N GLU A 875 17.55 -6.47 -10.62
CA GLU A 875 17.87 -7.81 -10.11
C GLU A 875 19.25 -7.85 -9.43
N THR A 876 20.20 -7.11 -10.01
CA THR A 876 21.58 -7.03 -9.55
C THR A 876 21.99 -5.57 -9.37
N LEU A 877 22.46 -5.22 -8.18
CA LEU A 877 23.12 -3.95 -7.90
C LEU A 877 24.59 -4.03 -8.33
N ASP A 878 25.10 -3.01 -9.04
CA ASP A 878 26.50 -3.02 -9.48
C ASP A 878 27.43 -2.84 -8.27
N ILE A 879 27.16 -1.83 -7.43
CA ILE A 879 28.02 -1.50 -6.29
C ILE A 879 27.17 -1.16 -5.06
N CYS A 880 27.48 -1.81 -3.94
CA CYS A 880 26.92 -1.50 -2.62
C CYS A 880 28.00 -0.94 -1.69
N LEU A 881 27.81 0.27 -1.16
CA LEU A 881 28.71 0.82 -0.13
C LEU A 881 28.09 0.74 1.27
N LEU A 882 28.91 0.43 2.27
CA LEU A 882 28.52 0.65 3.66
C LEU A 882 28.61 2.15 3.98
N HIS A 883 27.49 2.74 4.42
CA HIS A 883 27.34 4.19 4.54
C HIS A 883 27.76 4.70 5.92
N ASN A 884 28.90 5.40 5.98
CA ASN A 884 29.46 6.03 7.18
C ASN A 884 29.58 5.06 8.38
N PRO A 885 30.24 3.90 8.21
CA PRO A 885 30.37 2.93 9.28
C PRO A 885 31.03 3.50 10.53
N GLU A 886 31.85 4.56 10.37
CA GLU A 886 32.53 5.26 11.47
C GLU A 886 31.60 5.81 12.56
N TYR A 887 30.28 5.89 12.37
CA TYR A 887 29.37 6.33 13.43
C TYR A 887 29.45 5.50 14.72
N PHE A 888 29.92 4.25 14.62
CA PHE A 888 30.30 3.47 15.80
C PHE A 888 31.40 4.17 16.64
N LEU A 889 32.46 4.65 15.99
CA LEU A 889 33.55 5.38 16.64
C LEU A 889 33.09 6.77 17.10
N SER A 890 32.24 7.44 16.30
CA SER A 890 31.66 8.74 16.66
C SER A 890 30.77 8.66 17.91
N ASP A 891 29.92 7.64 18.02
CA ASP A 891 29.11 7.38 19.23
C ASP A 891 30.00 7.11 20.45
N ALA A 892 31.05 6.29 20.28
CA ALA A 892 32.00 6.00 21.36
C ALA A 892 32.71 7.26 21.88
N LYS A 893 33.11 8.16 20.97
CA LYS A 893 33.68 9.48 21.29
C LYS A 893 32.68 10.39 21.99
N ASN A 894 31.44 10.47 21.50
CA ASN A 894 30.41 11.33 22.11
C ASN A 894 30.05 10.89 23.55
N ARG A 895 30.11 9.58 23.84
CA ARG A 895 29.84 9.05 25.18
C ARG A 895 31.02 9.17 26.15
N ASN A 896 32.25 9.37 25.68
CA ASN A 896 33.45 9.44 26.51
C ASN A 896 34.34 10.63 26.12
N LEU A 897 34.32 11.71 26.90
CA LEU A 897 35.07 12.95 26.63
C LEU A 897 36.61 12.79 26.65
N SER A 898 37.12 11.65 27.15
CA SER A 898 38.54 11.26 27.09
C SER A 898 38.64 9.75 26.89
N ILE A 899 39.24 9.32 25.78
CA ILE A 899 39.50 7.90 25.46
C ILE A 899 41.02 7.70 25.49
N ASP A 900 41.51 6.85 26.40
CA ASP A 900 42.91 6.42 26.44
C ASP A 900 43.29 5.66 25.14
N PRO A 901 44.50 5.85 24.59
CA PRO A 901 45.04 5.09 23.45
C PRO A 901 44.74 3.58 23.43
N LEU A 902 44.85 2.86 24.56
CA LEU A 902 44.58 1.42 24.60
C LEU A 902 43.12 1.12 24.29
N ARG A 903 42.20 1.86 24.91
CA ARG A 903 40.76 1.71 24.70
C ARG A 903 40.33 2.13 23.29
N LEU A 904 41.02 3.10 22.69
CA LEU A 904 40.78 3.49 21.30
C LEU A 904 41.15 2.36 20.32
N GLU A 905 42.23 1.64 20.57
CA GLU A 905 42.60 0.52 19.70
C GLU A 905 41.63 -0.66 19.83
N ASP A 906 41.14 -0.97 21.04
CA ASP A 906 40.07 -1.96 21.23
C ASP A 906 38.79 -1.60 20.46
N LEU A 907 38.36 -0.33 20.52
CA LEU A 907 37.22 0.17 19.75
C LEU A 907 37.46 0.05 18.24
N ARG A 908 38.68 0.33 17.77
CA ARG A 908 39.04 0.15 16.36
C ARG A 908 39.02 -1.31 15.96
N GLN A 909 39.53 -2.23 16.79
CA GLN A 909 39.45 -3.66 16.53
C GLN A 909 38.00 -4.14 16.39
N GLU A 910 37.13 -3.74 17.31
CA GLU A 910 35.70 -4.05 17.23
C GLU A 910 35.05 -3.46 15.97
N PHE A 911 35.38 -2.22 15.61
CA PHE A 911 34.90 -1.60 14.37
C PHE A 911 35.26 -2.42 13.12
N TYR A 912 36.53 -2.84 12.99
CA TYR A 912 36.94 -3.64 11.83
C TYR A 912 36.40 -5.07 11.86
N ARG A 913 36.16 -5.66 13.04
CA ARG A 913 35.45 -6.95 13.17
C ARG A 913 34.02 -6.86 12.63
N ARG A 914 33.30 -5.77 12.93
CA ARG A 914 31.95 -5.53 12.38
C ARG A 914 31.97 -5.34 10.85
N LEU A 915 32.96 -4.61 10.34
CA LEU A 915 33.15 -4.49 8.89
C LEU A 915 33.44 -5.84 8.23
N GLU A 916 34.28 -6.68 8.82
CA GLU A 916 34.55 -8.03 8.32
C GLU A 916 33.26 -8.86 8.21
N GLN A 917 32.39 -8.82 9.23
CA GLN A 917 31.09 -9.51 9.18
C GLN A 917 30.17 -8.96 8.10
N ALA A 918 30.10 -7.64 7.95
CA ALA A 918 29.33 -6.99 6.90
C ALA A 918 29.86 -7.36 5.50
N PHE A 919 31.18 -7.40 5.31
CA PHE A 919 31.81 -7.82 4.06
C PHE A 919 31.56 -9.30 3.77
N SER A 920 31.63 -10.17 4.77
CA SER A 920 31.30 -11.59 4.61
C SER A 920 29.86 -11.75 4.11
N TYR A 921 28.91 -11.01 4.68
CA TYR A 921 27.55 -10.96 4.16
C TYR A 921 27.50 -10.49 2.70
N LEU A 922 28.16 -9.38 2.34
CA LEU A 922 28.16 -8.86 0.97
C LEU A 922 28.77 -9.85 -0.05
N GLU A 923 29.81 -10.59 0.34
CA GLU A 923 30.36 -11.68 -0.48
C GLU A 923 29.33 -12.78 -0.76
N THR A 924 28.48 -13.14 0.22
CA THR A 924 27.37 -14.09 -0.03
C THR A 924 26.36 -13.56 -1.04
N GLN A 925 26.12 -12.24 -1.06
CA GLN A 925 25.16 -11.63 -1.98
C GLN A 925 25.72 -11.56 -3.41
N ILE A 926 27.05 -11.44 -3.55
CA ILE A 926 27.73 -11.55 -4.83
C ILE A 926 27.63 -12.97 -5.38
N ALA A 927 27.88 -13.98 -4.54
CA ALA A 927 27.69 -15.38 -4.92
C ALA A 927 26.24 -15.69 -5.34
N ALA A 928 25.27 -15.01 -4.73
CA ALA A 928 23.84 -15.10 -5.08
C ALA A 928 23.43 -14.26 -6.31
N GLY A 929 24.36 -13.53 -6.95
CA GLY A 929 24.09 -12.72 -8.14
C GLY A 929 23.31 -11.42 -7.87
N ARG A 930 23.05 -11.05 -6.62
CA ARG A 930 22.32 -9.82 -6.23
C ARG A 930 23.21 -8.57 -6.20
N LEU A 931 24.53 -8.76 -6.19
CA LEU A 931 25.54 -7.71 -6.09
C LEU A 931 26.74 -8.06 -6.99
N GLN A 932 27.43 -7.06 -7.55
CA GLN A 932 28.70 -7.30 -8.27
C GLN A 932 29.93 -6.94 -7.43
N TYR A 933 29.94 -5.76 -6.82
CA TYR A 933 31.05 -5.27 -6.02
C TYR A 933 30.57 -4.55 -4.77
N TYR A 934 31.47 -4.37 -3.80
CA TYR A 934 31.17 -3.56 -2.62
C TYR A 934 32.30 -2.61 -2.24
N GLY A 935 31.99 -1.74 -1.28
CA GLY A 935 32.90 -0.73 -0.79
C GLY A 935 32.44 -0.06 0.49
N VAL A 936 33.08 1.05 0.83
CA VAL A 936 32.73 1.88 2.00
C VAL A 936 32.63 3.34 1.57
N SER A 937 31.61 4.04 2.06
CA SER A 937 31.56 5.49 2.08
C SER A 937 31.95 5.97 3.47
N SER A 938 33.07 6.67 3.61
CA SER A 938 33.55 7.13 4.91
C SER A 938 33.99 8.59 4.86
N ASN A 939 33.47 9.40 5.79
CA ASN A 939 33.87 10.80 5.95
C ASN A 939 35.20 10.96 6.69
N THR A 940 35.64 9.93 7.42
CA THR A 940 36.82 10.01 8.30
C THR A 940 37.99 9.15 7.83
N CYS A 941 37.88 8.51 6.65
CA CYS A 941 38.98 7.76 6.05
C CYS A 941 40.16 8.66 5.64
N THR A 942 39.97 9.98 5.59
CA THR A 942 40.99 10.99 5.29
C THR A 942 41.50 11.71 6.54
N ALA A 943 40.98 11.37 7.73
CA ALA A 943 41.36 12.02 8.98
C ALA A 943 42.76 11.58 9.44
N LYS A 944 43.43 12.44 10.21
CA LYS A 944 44.72 12.13 10.81
C LYS A 944 44.61 10.92 11.76
N PRO A 945 45.64 10.07 11.87
CA PRO A 945 45.58 8.86 12.70
C PRO A 945 45.29 9.04 14.18
N ASP A 946 45.60 10.22 14.73
CA ASP A 946 45.32 10.62 16.11
C ASP A 946 43.85 11.01 16.34
N ASN A 947 43.06 11.21 15.29
CA ASN A 947 41.63 11.43 15.40
C ASN A 947 40.94 10.14 15.88
N PRO A 948 40.16 10.17 16.98
CA PRO A 948 39.44 8.99 17.48
C PRO A 948 38.49 8.36 16.46
N GLU A 949 37.98 9.14 15.52
CA GLU A 949 37.03 8.69 14.49
C GLU A 949 37.73 8.25 13.19
N ALA A 950 39.06 8.34 13.11
CA ALA A 950 39.81 8.00 11.90
C ALA A 950 39.65 6.52 11.52
N THR A 951 39.32 6.31 10.25
CA THR A 951 39.30 4.99 9.60
C THR A 951 40.45 4.88 8.60
N SER A 952 40.80 3.66 8.17
CA SER A 952 41.98 3.41 7.34
C SER A 952 41.68 2.38 6.25
N LEU A 953 41.94 2.75 5.00
CA LEU A 953 41.71 1.91 3.82
C LEU A 953 42.47 0.58 3.92
N SER A 954 43.74 0.58 4.31
CA SER A 954 44.53 -0.66 4.48
C SER A 954 43.95 -1.62 5.53
N ARG A 955 43.32 -1.11 6.58
CA ARG A 955 42.61 -1.95 7.57
C ARG A 955 41.27 -2.47 7.04
N MET A 956 40.56 -1.67 6.23
CA MET A 956 39.34 -2.13 5.55
C MET A 956 39.65 -3.26 4.56
N LEU A 957 40.73 -3.16 3.78
CA LEU A 957 41.14 -4.22 2.85
C LEU A 957 41.53 -5.50 3.60
N LYS A 958 42.24 -5.41 4.73
CA LYS A 958 42.52 -6.58 5.58
C LYS A 958 41.22 -7.25 6.09
N ALA A 959 40.21 -6.46 6.45
CA ALA A 959 38.91 -7.01 6.83
C ALA A 959 38.19 -7.68 5.65
N ALA A 960 38.31 -7.14 4.44
CA ALA A 960 37.76 -7.76 3.23
C ALA A 960 38.49 -9.07 2.86
N GLU A 961 39.82 -9.11 2.98
CA GLU A 961 40.63 -10.33 2.80
C GLU A 961 40.24 -11.42 3.82
N ALA A 962 40.06 -11.03 5.08
CA ALA A 962 39.61 -11.95 6.14
C ALA A 962 38.21 -12.50 5.84
N ALA A 963 37.27 -11.64 5.42
CA ALA A 963 35.92 -12.04 5.03
C ALA A 963 35.91 -13.04 3.86
N ALA A 964 36.65 -12.75 2.78
CA ALA A 964 36.77 -13.65 1.63
C ALA A 964 37.38 -15.00 2.03
N LYS A 965 38.44 -14.98 2.86
CA LYS A 965 39.06 -16.19 3.39
C LYS A 965 38.09 -17.04 4.22
N HIS A 966 37.29 -16.41 5.09
CA HIS A 966 36.27 -17.10 5.88
C HIS A 966 35.16 -17.70 5.02
N ALA A 967 34.84 -17.09 3.88
CA ALA A 967 33.86 -17.58 2.91
C ALA A 967 34.44 -18.60 1.90
N GLY A 968 35.74 -18.89 1.94
CA GLY A 968 36.39 -19.79 0.97
C GLY A 968 36.53 -19.19 -0.44
N ILE A 969 36.49 -17.86 -0.56
CA ILE A 969 36.56 -17.11 -1.81
C ILE A 969 38.02 -16.73 -2.09
N PRO A 970 38.55 -16.96 -3.31
CA PRO A 970 39.97 -16.74 -3.60
C PRO A 970 40.40 -15.27 -3.54
N HIS A 971 39.50 -14.34 -3.91
CA HIS A 971 39.76 -12.90 -3.91
C HIS A 971 38.50 -12.16 -3.45
N HIS A 972 38.66 -11.15 -2.59
CA HIS A 972 37.54 -10.31 -2.14
C HIS A 972 37.03 -9.40 -3.28
N HIS A 973 35.79 -8.93 -3.16
CA HIS A 973 35.14 -8.01 -4.13
C HIS A 973 35.03 -6.55 -3.65
N PHE A 974 35.71 -6.19 -2.55
CA PHE A 974 35.91 -4.77 -2.19
C PHE A 974 36.66 -4.04 -3.32
N ARG A 975 36.01 -3.07 -3.98
CA ARG A 975 36.60 -2.34 -5.12
C ARG A 975 36.48 -0.83 -5.05
N ILE A 976 35.63 -0.30 -4.17
CA ILE A 976 35.23 1.11 -4.21
C ILE A 976 35.41 1.77 -2.83
N LEU A 977 36.01 2.94 -2.79
CA LEU A 977 36.04 3.82 -1.63
C LEU A 977 35.38 5.15 -2.00
N GLN A 978 34.36 5.56 -1.24
CA GLN A 978 33.76 6.89 -1.36
C GLN A 978 34.22 7.76 -0.18
N LEU A 979 34.67 8.98 -0.47
CA LEU A 979 35.17 9.92 0.54
C LEU A 979 34.91 11.39 0.15
N PRO A 980 34.87 12.31 1.12
CA PRO A 980 34.81 13.75 0.84
C PRO A 980 36.16 14.27 0.37
N MET A 981 36.15 15.02 -0.73
CA MET A 981 37.31 15.77 -1.21
C MET A 981 36.86 16.96 -2.06
N ASN A 982 37.44 18.11 -1.75
CA ASN A 982 37.34 19.35 -2.51
C ASN A 982 38.58 20.20 -2.22
N LEU A 983 38.62 21.42 -2.75
CA LEU A 983 39.76 22.32 -2.61
C LEU A 983 40.21 22.57 -1.15
N PHE A 984 39.32 22.42 -0.15
CA PHE A 984 39.63 22.58 1.27
C PHE A 984 39.77 21.24 2.01
N GLU A 985 39.04 20.21 1.57
CA GLU A 985 39.11 18.85 2.13
C GLU A 985 40.19 18.02 1.41
N SER A 986 41.45 18.43 1.56
CA SER A 986 42.61 17.83 0.87
C SER A 986 43.19 16.57 1.53
N GLY A 987 42.55 16.05 2.59
CA GLY A 987 43.08 14.98 3.44
C GLY A 987 43.47 13.71 2.66
N ALA A 988 42.66 13.29 1.68
CA ALA A 988 42.94 12.11 0.86
C ALA A 988 44.26 12.20 0.09
N LEU A 989 44.69 13.42 -0.24
CA LEU A 989 45.88 13.72 -1.04
C LEU A 989 47.10 14.08 -0.19
N LEU A 990 46.89 14.80 0.92
CA LEU A 990 47.98 15.42 1.70
C LEU A 990 48.23 14.80 3.08
N THR A 991 47.30 13.99 3.61
CA THR A 991 47.43 13.41 4.95
C THR A 991 47.77 11.93 4.87
N PRO A 992 48.99 11.51 5.27
CA PRO A 992 49.31 10.11 5.46
C PRO A 992 48.53 9.53 6.64
N ASN A 993 47.78 8.44 6.41
CA ASN A 993 47.00 7.78 7.45
C ASN A 993 46.71 6.29 7.16
N THR A 994 47.24 5.75 6.07
CA THR A 994 46.98 4.39 5.63
C THR A 994 48.23 3.73 5.05
N GLY A 995 48.10 2.48 4.60
CA GLY A 995 49.25 1.65 4.21
C GLY A 995 50.10 1.18 5.39
N PRO A 996 51.28 0.59 5.12
CA PRO A 996 52.26 0.20 6.15
C PRO A 996 52.67 1.41 7.00
N GLU A 997 52.67 1.25 8.32
CA GLU A 997 53.02 2.30 9.29
C GLU A 997 52.23 3.62 9.13
N GLN A 998 51.09 3.60 8.44
CA GLN A 998 50.28 4.79 8.12
C GLN A 998 51.03 5.87 7.32
N ALA A 999 52.06 5.46 6.57
CA ALA A 999 52.96 6.36 5.85
C ALA A 999 52.45 6.81 4.47
N GLN A 1000 51.34 6.25 3.99
CA GLN A 1000 50.76 6.57 2.67
C GLN A 1000 49.47 7.38 2.80
N THR A 1001 49.19 8.18 1.77
CA THR A 1001 47.90 8.87 1.64
C THR A 1001 46.86 7.92 1.05
N VAL A 1002 45.58 8.23 1.25
CA VAL A 1002 44.49 7.37 0.78
C VAL A 1002 44.55 7.19 -0.75
N LEU A 1003 44.80 8.27 -1.49
CA LEU A 1003 44.86 8.20 -2.96
C LEU A 1003 46.05 7.37 -3.45
N SER A 1004 47.25 7.53 -2.88
CA SER A 1004 48.41 6.75 -3.33
C SER A 1004 48.20 5.25 -3.05
N PHE A 1005 47.70 4.91 -1.87
CA PHE A 1005 47.44 3.52 -1.50
C PHE A 1005 46.30 2.90 -2.32
N ALA A 1006 45.22 3.65 -2.58
CA ALA A 1006 44.12 3.18 -3.43
C ALA A 1006 44.57 2.88 -4.86
N GLN A 1007 45.48 3.69 -5.43
CA GLN A 1007 46.07 3.42 -6.75
C GLN A 1007 46.89 2.13 -6.76
N GLU A 1008 47.77 1.94 -5.77
CA GLU A 1008 48.57 0.72 -5.64
C GLU A 1008 47.69 -0.53 -5.48
N ALA A 1009 46.60 -0.41 -4.73
CA ALA A 1009 45.63 -1.48 -4.51
C ALA A 1009 44.58 -1.63 -5.63
N ASN A 1010 44.62 -0.81 -6.69
CA ASN A 1010 43.62 -0.76 -7.76
C ASN A 1010 42.17 -0.61 -7.27
N ILE A 1011 41.96 0.24 -6.25
CA ILE A 1011 40.66 0.61 -5.69
C ILE A 1011 40.19 1.91 -6.33
N ALA A 1012 38.93 1.92 -6.81
CA ALA A 1012 38.34 3.14 -7.35
C ALA A 1012 37.96 4.11 -6.21
N VAL A 1013 38.29 5.39 -6.38
CA VAL A 1013 37.95 6.44 -5.41
C VAL A 1013 36.86 7.33 -5.99
N LEU A 1014 35.68 7.27 -5.37
CA LEU A 1014 34.55 8.15 -5.66
C LEU A 1014 34.59 9.34 -4.70
N VAL A 1015 34.65 10.55 -5.24
CA VAL A 1015 34.71 11.76 -4.43
C VAL A 1015 33.31 12.35 -4.29
N ASN A 1016 32.83 12.56 -3.07
CA ASN A 1016 31.60 13.31 -2.81
C ASN A 1016 31.90 14.72 -2.25
N ARG A 1017 30.86 15.55 -2.18
CA ARG A 1017 30.93 16.96 -1.73
C ARG A 1017 31.95 17.83 -2.50
N PRO A 1018 32.10 17.69 -3.84
CA PRO A 1018 33.16 18.40 -4.56
C PRO A 1018 32.98 19.92 -4.57
N LEU A 1019 31.75 20.40 -4.37
CA LEU A 1019 31.42 21.83 -4.37
C LEU A 1019 31.02 22.38 -2.99
N ASN A 1020 30.99 21.56 -1.94
CA ASN A 1020 30.56 21.96 -0.60
C ASN A 1020 31.74 21.82 0.37
N ALA A 1021 32.57 22.85 0.45
CA ALA A 1021 33.74 22.88 1.31
C ALA A 1021 33.37 23.22 2.76
N ILE A 1022 33.99 22.53 3.72
CA ILE A 1022 33.89 22.84 5.14
C ILE A 1022 35.30 23.23 5.62
N PRO A 1023 35.69 24.51 5.56
CA PRO A 1023 36.95 24.98 6.13
C PRO A 1023 36.99 24.68 7.63
N GLY A 1024 38.14 24.28 8.16
CA GLY A 1024 38.32 23.95 9.57
C GLY A 1024 37.97 25.11 10.53
N LYS A 1025 37.72 24.78 11.81
CA LYS A 1025 37.39 25.68 12.94
C LYS A 1025 36.51 26.91 12.60
N GLY A 1026 35.18 26.73 12.66
CA GLY A 1026 34.22 27.82 12.87
C GLY A 1026 33.75 28.60 11.63
N GLY A 1027 34.22 28.28 10.42
CA GLY A 1027 33.99 29.08 9.20
C GLY A 1027 32.68 28.85 8.42
N GLY A 1028 31.83 27.89 8.84
CA GLY A 1028 30.62 27.51 8.09
C GLY A 1028 30.92 26.83 6.74
N MET A 1029 29.89 26.32 6.03
CA MET A 1029 30.07 25.72 4.70
C MET A 1029 30.34 26.81 3.64
N ILE A 1030 31.28 26.57 2.73
CA ILE A 1030 31.54 27.39 1.55
C ILE A 1030 31.11 26.60 0.31
N ARG A 1031 30.25 27.20 -0.53
CA ARG A 1031 29.95 26.65 -1.85
C ARG A 1031 30.99 27.10 -2.87
N LEU A 1032 31.64 26.15 -3.53
CA LEU A 1032 32.63 26.38 -4.60
C LEU A 1032 31.93 26.57 -5.95
N ALA A 1033 30.94 27.44 -6.02
CA ALA A 1033 30.21 27.77 -7.24
C ALA A 1033 29.89 29.26 -7.26
N ASP A 1034 29.91 29.89 -8.43
CA ASP A 1034 29.60 31.32 -8.52
C ASP A 1034 28.16 31.58 -8.07
N PRO A 1035 27.95 32.45 -7.07
CA PRO A 1035 26.60 32.78 -6.64
C PRO A 1035 25.91 33.57 -7.74
N GLN A 1036 24.67 33.22 -8.06
CA GLN A 1036 23.85 34.06 -8.93
C GLN A 1036 23.41 35.29 -8.14
N VAL A 1037 24.01 36.44 -8.44
CA VAL A 1037 23.67 37.71 -7.80
C VAL A 1037 22.56 38.36 -8.64
N GLU A 1038 21.31 38.25 -8.20
CA GLU A 1038 20.24 39.11 -8.74
C GLU A 1038 20.52 40.57 -8.37
N ILE A 1039 20.45 41.46 -9.35
CA ILE A 1039 20.61 42.91 -9.12
C ILE A 1039 19.28 43.45 -8.60
N SER A 1040 19.22 43.76 -7.31
CA SER A 1040 18.09 44.48 -6.74
C SER A 1040 18.27 45.99 -6.94
N ASN A 1041 17.22 46.68 -7.40
CA ASN A 1041 17.17 48.15 -7.44
C ASN A 1041 16.91 48.78 -6.05
N THR A 1042 16.92 47.98 -4.98
CA THR A 1042 16.55 48.40 -3.63
C THR A 1042 17.53 47.83 -2.61
N ASN A 1043 17.83 48.59 -1.56
CA ASN A 1043 18.72 48.17 -0.47
C ASN A 1043 17.94 47.90 0.83
N PHE A 1044 18.59 47.25 1.80
CA PHE A 1044 17.95 46.83 3.04
C PHE A 1044 17.37 48.02 3.81
N ASP A 1045 18.12 49.12 3.88
CA ASP A 1045 17.76 50.30 4.66
C ASP A 1045 16.55 51.05 4.08
N ALA A 1046 16.26 50.89 2.77
CA ALA A 1046 15.07 51.41 2.12
C ALA A 1046 13.86 50.46 2.17
N GLN A 1047 14.11 49.14 2.21
CA GLN A 1047 13.05 48.12 2.16
C GLN A 1047 12.54 47.72 3.55
N GLN A 1048 13.43 47.65 4.55
CA GLN A 1048 13.07 47.27 5.92
C GLN A 1048 12.00 48.18 6.54
N PRO A 1049 12.02 49.52 6.37
CA PRO A 1049 10.97 50.39 6.92
C PRO A 1049 9.58 50.13 6.34
N LYS A 1050 9.49 49.67 5.07
CA LYS A 1050 8.20 49.36 4.43
C LYS A 1050 7.57 48.10 5.02
N VAL A 1051 8.38 47.06 5.22
CA VAL A 1051 7.95 45.83 5.91
C VAL A 1051 7.56 46.15 7.35
N ALA A 1052 8.36 46.93 8.08
CA ALA A 1052 8.06 47.35 9.44
C ALA A 1052 6.74 48.14 9.55
N ALA A 1053 6.43 49.00 8.57
CA ALA A 1053 5.17 49.74 8.52
C ALA A 1053 3.96 48.79 8.37
N LEU A 1054 4.06 47.78 7.52
CA LEU A 1054 3.01 46.78 7.33
C LEU A 1054 2.87 45.82 8.53
N GLU A 1055 3.98 45.47 9.20
CA GLU A 1055 3.94 44.71 10.46
C GLU A 1055 3.27 45.52 11.57
N ASN A 1056 3.51 46.83 11.64
CA ASN A 1056 2.80 47.71 12.57
C ASN A 1056 1.30 47.85 12.24
N ASP A 1057 0.94 47.91 10.95
CA ASP A 1057 -0.46 47.88 10.48
C ASP A 1057 -1.15 46.58 10.94
N TYR A 1058 -0.50 45.43 10.79
CA TYR A 1058 -1.00 44.16 11.32
C TYR A 1058 -1.18 44.18 12.83
N LYS A 1059 -0.18 44.67 13.59
CA LYS A 1059 -0.25 44.75 15.06
C LYS A 1059 -1.40 45.62 15.55
N GLN A 1060 -1.76 46.67 14.81
CA GLN A 1060 -2.84 47.59 15.18
C GLN A 1060 -4.22 47.07 14.76
N VAL A 1061 -4.33 46.48 13.57
CA VAL A 1061 -5.62 46.19 12.93
C VAL A 1061 -6.02 44.71 13.08
N LEU A 1062 -5.11 43.78 12.83
CA LEU A 1062 -5.41 42.35 12.69
C LEU A 1062 -5.06 41.54 13.95
N ALA A 1063 -3.90 41.78 14.56
CA ALA A 1063 -3.45 41.03 15.72
C ALA A 1063 -4.43 41.05 16.92
N PRO A 1064 -5.15 42.15 17.23
CA PRO A 1064 -6.15 42.16 18.31
C PRO A 1064 -7.36 41.24 18.07
N GLN A 1065 -7.58 40.81 16.82
CA GLN A 1065 -8.70 39.95 16.42
C GLN A 1065 -8.35 38.45 16.41
N VAL A 1066 -7.08 38.11 16.69
CA VAL A 1066 -6.56 36.75 16.69
C VAL A 1066 -6.43 36.25 18.14
N PRO A 1067 -7.01 35.08 18.49
CA PRO A 1067 -6.94 34.56 19.85
C PRO A 1067 -5.51 34.14 20.22
N THR A 1068 -5.13 34.41 21.46
CA THR A 1068 -3.81 34.02 22.00
C THR A 1068 -3.75 32.50 22.19
N PRO A 1069 -2.77 31.79 21.58
CA PRO A 1069 -2.64 30.35 21.73
C PRO A 1069 -2.11 29.95 23.13
N GLU A 1070 -2.49 28.76 23.62
CA GLU A 1070 -2.04 28.23 24.93
C GLU A 1070 -0.52 27.92 24.98
N LYS A 1071 0.11 27.68 23.82
CA LYS A 1071 1.56 27.51 23.64
C LYS A 1071 2.00 28.11 22.31
N GLY A 1072 3.09 28.90 22.31
CA GLY A 1072 3.67 29.51 21.10
C GLY A 1072 3.87 31.02 21.21
N ALA A 1073 4.27 31.66 20.11
CA ALA A 1073 4.40 33.12 20.04
C ALA A 1073 3.02 33.79 20.17
N ALA A 1074 2.97 34.98 20.79
CA ALA A 1074 1.74 35.76 20.85
C ALA A 1074 1.35 36.26 19.44
N PRO A 1075 0.05 36.46 19.12
CA PRO A 1075 -0.36 36.93 17.81
C PRO A 1075 0.27 38.26 17.37
N LEU A 1076 0.65 39.11 18.33
CA LEU A 1076 1.39 40.36 18.09
C LEU A 1076 2.80 40.14 17.52
N ASP A 1077 3.38 38.96 17.73
CA ASP A 1077 4.76 38.62 17.35
C ASP A 1077 4.82 37.73 16.09
N TYR A 1078 3.69 37.36 15.49
CA TYR A 1078 3.62 36.51 14.29
C TYR A 1078 4.34 37.10 13.08
N PHE A 1079 4.36 38.42 12.96
CA PHE A 1079 5.05 39.14 11.89
C PHE A 1079 5.97 40.18 12.52
N ASN A 1080 7.24 39.80 12.73
CA ASN A 1080 8.29 40.64 13.29
C ASN A 1080 9.60 40.52 12.49
N TRP A 1081 9.49 40.20 11.20
CA TRP A 1081 10.63 39.91 10.35
C TRP A 1081 11.47 41.15 10.07
N ALA A 1082 10.88 42.36 10.09
CA ALA A 1082 11.65 43.58 9.85
C ALA A 1082 12.73 43.82 10.93
N GLU A 1083 12.47 43.51 12.19
CA GLU A 1083 13.45 43.62 13.28
C GLU A 1083 14.30 42.36 13.43
N GLU A 1084 13.73 41.17 13.23
CA GLU A 1084 14.51 39.93 13.28
C GLU A 1084 15.57 39.85 12.19
N LEU A 1085 15.22 40.18 10.94
CA LEU A 1085 16.16 40.21 9.82
C LEU A 1085 17.27 41.24 10.04
N LYS A 1086 16.94 42.41 10.60
CA LYS A 1086 17.91 43.44 10.98
C LYS A 1086 18.89 42.94 12.05
N ARG A 1087 18.41 42.17 13.03
CA ARG A 1087 19.22 41.57 14.10
C ARG A 1087 20.18 40.51 13.58
N ILE A 1088 19.75 39.65 12.64
CA ILE A 1088 20.57 38.56 12.11
C ILE A 1088 21.44 38.97 10.90
N ARG A 1089 21.16 40.11 10.26
CA ARG A 1089 21.92 40.62 9.11
C ARG A 1089 23.44 40.64 9.31
N PRO A 1090 24.00 41.08 10.47
CA PRO A 1090 25.43 41.05 10.71
C PRO A 1090 26.01 39.63 10.84
N SER A 1091 25.23 38.66 11.32
CA SER A 1091 25.68 37.27 11.55
C SER A 1091 25.58 36.38 10.31
N ILE A 1092 24.96 36.84 9.22
CA ILE A 1092 24.91 36.08 7.97
C ILE A 1092 26.27 36.16 7.28
N HIS A 1093 26.98 35.05 7.26
CA HIS A 1093 28.36 34.96 6.77
C HIS A 1093 28.44 34.70 5.25
N ASN A 1094 27.49 33.96 4.69
CA ASN A 1094 27.47 33.56 3.27
C ASN A 1094 26.05 33.16 2.83
N LEU A 1095 25.88 32.88 1.53
CA LEU A 1095 24.61 32.49 0.91
C LEU A 1095 24.04 31.18 1.48
N GLU A 1096 24.88 30.19 1.80
CA GLU A 1096 24.42 28.91 2.35
C GLU A 1096 23.80 29.06 3.75
N HIS A 1097 24.43 29.89 4.59
CA HIS A 1097 23.89 30.25 5.90
C HIS A 1097 22.54 30.96 5.76
N TRP A 1098 22.38 31.81 4.74
CA TRP A 1098 21.10 32.45 4.44
C TRP A 1098 20.04 31.43 3.98
N ASP A 1099 20.35 30.59 2.99
CA ASP A 1099 19.42 29.58 2.46
C ASP A 1099 18.96 28.63 3.57
N GLN A 1100 19.82 28.31 4.54
CA GLN A 1100 19.46 27.52 5.71
C GLN A 1100 18.46 28.26 6.62
N ILE A 1101 18.72 29.52 6.96
CA ILE A 1101 17.81 30.34 7.77
C ILE A 1101 16.45 30.49 7.07
N GLU A 1102 16.47 30.77 5.76
CA GLU A 1102 15.26 30.95 4.96
C GLU A 1102 14.42 29.66 4.92
N SER A 1103 15.04 28.51 4.63
CA SER A 1103 14.32 27.24 4.48
C SER A 1103 13.93 26.55 5.80
N GLN A 1104 14.69 26.74 6.88
CA GLN A 1104 14.46 26.05 8.17
C GLN A 1104 13.71 26.91 9.18
N THR A 1105 13.77 28.23 9.06
CA THR A 1105 13.17 29.15 10.04
C THR A 1105 12.09 30.02 9.39
N ILE A 1106 12.44 30.77 8.35
CA ILE A 1106 11.54 31.81 7.81
C ILE A 1106 10.35 31.19 7.07
N ALA A 1107 10.60 30.35 6.07
CA ALA A 1107 9.55 29.78 5.22
C ALA A 1107 8.59 28.85 5.99
N PRO A 1108 9.05 27.93 6.87
CA PRO A 1108 8.16 27.10 7.67
C PRO A 1108 7.29 27.94 8.61
N HIS A 1109 7.88 28.93 9.30
CA HIS A 1109 7.15 29.79 10.21
C HIS A 1109 6.11 30.64 9.48
N ALA A 1110 6.49 31.29 8.39
CA ALA A 1110 5.57 32.09 7.57
C ALA A 1110 4.41 31.22 7.02
N ASN A 1111 4.70 30.04 6.48
CA ASN A 1111 3.67 29.12 5.99
C ASN A 1111 2.72 28.67 7.10
N GLN A 1112 3.26 28.31 8.27
CA GLN A 1112 2.45 27.90 9.42
C GLN A 1112 1.52 29.04 9.88
N VAL A 1113 2.06 30.25 10.03
CA VAL A 1113 1.29 31.45 10.43
C VAL A 1113 0.23 31.79 9.37
N PHE A 1114 0.57 31.78 8.08
CA PHE A 1114 -0.39 32.06 7.00
C PHE A 1114 -1.51 31.03 6.95
N GLN A 1115 -1.20 29.73 7.13
CA GLN A 1115 -2.23 28.69 7.18
C GLN A 1115 -3.14 28.85 8.40
N LEU A 1116 -2.57 29.15 9.57
CA LEU A 1116 -3.33 29.38 10.80
C LEU A 1116 -4.28 30.57 10.66
N LEU A 1117 -3.79 31.72 10.18
CA LEU A 1117 -4.61 32.92 10.00
C LEU A 1117 -5.64 32.76 8.88
N THR A 1118 -5.30 32.10 7.77
CA THR A 1118 -6.25 31.82 6.69
C THR A 1118 -7.39 30.93 7.17
N ARG A 1119 -7.12 29.92 8.00
CA ARG A 1119 -8.18 29.09 8.63
C ARG A 1119 -9.00 29.89 9.63
N HIS A 1120 -8.37 30.75 10.45
CA HIS A 1120 -9.06 31.57 11.44
C HIS A 1120 -10.07 32.52 10.80
N PHE A 1121 -9.69 33.18 9.71
CA PHE A 1121 -10.56 34.13 9.03
C PHE A 1121 -11.57 33.48 8.07
N ALA A 1122 -11.40 32.21 7.64
CA ALA A 1122 -12.20 31.53 6.61
C ALA A 1122 -13.74 31.52 6.79
N GLY A 1123 -14.26 31.92 7.95
CA GLY A 1123 -15.70 32.04 8.23
C GLY A 1123 -16.25 33.47 8.37
N LYS A 1124 -15.44 34.52 8.16
CA LYS A 1124 -15.81 35.91 8.48
C LYS A 1124 -15.60 36.86 7.29
N GLN A 1125 -16.62 37.03 6.45
CA GLN A 1125 -16.51 37.73 5.15
C GLN A 1125 -15.78 39.09 5.17
N GLU A 1126 -16.08 39.97 6.12
CA GLU A 1126 -15.42 41.30 6.22
C GLU A 1126 -13.97 41.20 6.71
N GLU A 1127 -13.68 40.33 7.67
CA GLU A 1127 -12.33 40.13 8.21
C GLU A 1127 -11.42 39.39 7.19
N VAL A 1128 -11.97 38.51 6.36
CA VAL A 1128 -11.23 37.84 5.25
C VAL A 1128 -10.71 38.87 4.27
N GLN A 1129 -11.53 39.83 3.85
CA GLN A 1129 -11.10 40.86 2.90
C GLN A 1129 -9.98 41.74 3.47
N ILE A 1130 -10.06 42.09 4.75
CA ILE A 1130 -9.02 42.88 5.44
C ILE A 1130 -7.72 42.07 5.55
N TRP A 1131 -7.81 40.78 5.92
CA TRP A 1131 -6.69 39.85 5.99
C TRP A 1131 -6.00 39.64 4.63
N GLU A 1132 -6.77 39.33 3.59
CA GLU A 1132 -6.25 39.12 2.24
C GLU A 1132 -5.63 40.40 1.66
N SER A 1133 -6.30 41.55 1.83
CA SER A 1133 -5.78 42.85 1.42
C SER A 1133 -4.46 43.23 2.13
N TRP A 1134 -4.34 42.93 3.42
CA TRP A 1134 -3.06 43.12 4.13
C TRP A 1134 -1.98 42.15 3.64
N ARG A 1135 -2.30 40.86 3.51
CA ARG A 1135 -1.37 39.82 3.05
C ARG A 1135 -0.83 40.14 1.67
N ASP A 1136 -1.69 40.57 0.76
CA ASP A 1136 -1.32 40.87 -0.63
C ASP A 1136 -0.44 42.12 -0.74
N ARG A 1137 -0.46 43.01 0.27
CA ARG A 1137 0.52 44.10 0.42
C ARG A 1137 1.81 43.65 1.10
N TYR A 1138 1.72 42.79 2.11
CA TYR A 1138 2.85 42.37 2.95
C TYR A 1138 3.80 41.38 2.26
N VAL A 1139 3.24 40.35 1.62
CA VAL A 1139 4.03 39.27 1.01
C VAL A 1139 5.01 39.80 -0.04
N PRO A 1140 4.63 40.67 -0.99
CA PRO A 1140 5.58 41.21 -1.96
C PRO A 1140 6.72 42.00 -1.32
N GLU A 1141 6.43 42.79 -0.28
CA GLU A 1141 7.44 43.62 0.42
C GLU A 1141 8.39 42.76 1.27
N LEU A 1142 7.88 41.70 1.93
CA LEU A 1142 8.70 40.73 2.65
C LEU A 1142 9.58 39.93 1.69
N VAL A 1143 9.02 39.43 0.58
CA VAL A 1143 9.81 38.72 -0.46
C VAL A 1143 10.91 39.62 -1.01
N SER A 1144 10.62 40.90 -1.25
CA SER A 1144 11.63 41.88 -1.67
C SER A 1144 12.74 42.05 -0.61
N LEU A 1145 12.39 42.12 0.68
CA LEU A 1145 13.37 42.18 1.77
C LEU A 1145 14.24 40.92 1.87
N LEU A 1146 13.64 39.73 1.73
CA LEU A 1146 14.36 38.45 1.70
C LEU A 1146 15.30 38.36 0.49
N LYS A 1147 14.89 38.87 -0.68
CA LYS A 1147 15.75 38.98 -1.86
C LYS A 1147 16.96 39.88 -1.62
N VAL A 1148 16.79 41.01 -0.92
CA VAL A 1148 17.91 41.88 -0.54
C VAL A 1148 18.89 41.15 0.38
N MET A 1149 18.39 40.42 1.38
CA MET A 1149 19.23 39.62 2.28
C MET A 1149 20.01 38.54 1.52
N ARG A 1150 19.35 37.85 0.60
CA ARG A 1150 19.95 36.87 -0.30
C ARG A 1150 21.04 37.50 -1.16
N MET A 1151 20.78 38.67 -1.74
CA MET A 1151 21.75 39.43 -2.54
C MET A 1151 22.99 39.80 -1.71
N GLU A 1152 22.83 40.34 -0.50
CA GLU A 1152 23.95 40.66 0.39
C GLU A 1152 24.75 39.41 0.77
N ALA A 1153 24.08 38.30 1.04
CA ALA A 1153 24.73 37.02 1.32
C ALA A 1153 25.49 36.47 0.10
N ALA A 1154 24.91 36.59 -1.09
CA ALA A 1154 25.54 36.25 -2.37
C ALA A 1154 26.77 37.11 -2.66
N GLN A 1155 26.73 38.41 -2.34
CA GLN A 1155 27.88 39.31 -2.44
C GLN A 1155 29.01 38.91 -1.48
N LYS A 1156 28.69 38.51 -0.24
CA LYS A 1156 29.68 37.97 0.71
C LYS A 1156 30.32 36.69 0.19
N SER A 1157 29.53 35.75 -0.35
CA SER A 1157 30.04 34.53 -1.00
C SER A 1157 30.92 34.86 -2.22
N ALA A 1158 30.51 35.81 -3.06
CA ALA A 1158 31.27 36.24 -4.24
C ALA A 1158 32.63 36.84 -3.85
N LYS A 1159 32.67 37.66 -2.79
CA LYS A 1159 33.92 38.22 -2.26
C LYS A 1159 34.87 37.12 -1.77
N LYS A 1160 34.35 36.14 -1.01
CA LYS A 1160 35.14 35.00 -0.51
C LYS A 1160 35.68 34.15 -1.66
N LEU A 1161 34.86 33.88 -2.68
CA LEU A 1161 35.30 33.19 -3.90
C LEU A 1161 36.32 33.99 -4.71
N SER A 1162 36.23 35.32 -4.75
CA SER A 1162 37.23 36.18 -5.39
C SER A 1162 38.60 36.06 -4.73
N GLU A 1163 38.65 35.94 -3.39
CA GLU A 1163 39.90 35.70 -2.65
C GLU A 1163 40.49 34.33 -2.99
N ILE A 1164 39.65 33.29 -3.11
CA ILE A 1164 40.10 31.96 -3.51
C ILE A 1164 40.58 31.95 -4.98
N ARG A 1165 39.88 32.64 -5.89
CA ARG A 1165 40.27 32.80 -7.31
C ARG A 1165 41.68 33.38 -7.43
N LYS A 1166 42.02 34.41 -6.64
CA LYS A 1166 43.38 35.01 -6.62
C LYS A 1166 44.47 34.00 -6.26
N LEU A 1167 44.17 32.99 -5.44
CA LEU A 1167 45.11 31.94 -5.07
C LEU A 1167 45.27 30.88 -6.16
N ILE A 1168 44.18 30.47 -6.81
CA ILE A 1168 44.19 29.33 -7.74
C ILE A 1168 44.42 29.70 -9.21
N ASP A 1169 43.95 30.87 -9.67
CA ASP A 1169 44.03 31.27 -11.08
C ASP A 1169 45.47 31.32 -11.63
N PRO A 1170 46.52 31.66 -10.85
CA PRO A 1170 47.91 31.56 -11.30
C PRO A 1170 48.34 30.13 -11.68
N LEU A 1171 47.71 29.11 -11.11
CA LEU A 1171 47.99 27.69 -11.32
C LEU A 1171 47.06 27.06 -12.39
N ILE A 1172 46.15 27.85 -12.96
CA ILE A 1172 45.18 27.44 -13.98
C ILE A 1172 45.60 28.04 -15.34
N PRO A 1173 45.50 27.27 -16.46
CA PRO A 1173 45.76 27.78 -17.80
C PRO A 1173 44.92 29.01 -18.14
N GLU A 1174 45.51 29.98 -18.83
CA GLU A 1174 44.88 31.27 -19.11
C GLU A 1174 43.53 31.13 -19.84
N SER A 1175 43.42 30.18 -20.76
CA SER A 1175 42.18 29.87 -21.50
C SER A 1175 41.02 29.38 -20.63
N LYS A 1176 41.26 29.05 -19.36
CA LYS A 1176 40.28 28.50 -18.41
C LYS A 1176 40.09 29.35 -17.16
N ARG A 1177 40.79 30.48 -17.01
CA ARG A 1177 40.69 31.35 -15.82
C ARG A 1177 39.30 31.99 -15.68
N GLU A 1178 38.67 32.34 -16.81
CA GLU A 1178 37.34 32.97 -16.85
C GLU A 1178 36.17 31.98 -16.74
N GLU A 1179 36.44 30.68 -16.66
CA GLU A 1179 35.37 29.67 -16.50
C GLU A 1179 34.68 29.81 -15.12
N PRO A 1180 33.41 29.36 -15.01
CA PRO A 1180 32.72 29.29 -13.73
C PRO A 1180 33.52 28.53 -12.67
N PHE A 1181 33.49 29.01 -11.42
CA PHE A 1181 34.28 28.44 -10.33
C PHE A 1181 33.93 26.98 -10.08
N ALA A 1182 32.66 26.60 -10.23
CA ALA A 1182 32.21 25.22 -10.11
C ALA A 1182 32.94 24.31 -11.11
N ARG A 1183 33.14 24.78 -12.35
CA ARG A 1183 33.88 24.02 -13.36
C ARG A 1183 35.34 23.87 -12.98
N LYS A 1184 35.97 24.94 -12.50
CA LYS A 1184 37.37 24.93 -12.03
C LYS A 1184 37.57 24.00 -10.84
N ALA A 1185 36.67 24.02 -9.87
CA ALA A 1185 36.73 23.17 -8.67
C ALA A 1185 36.54 21.69 -9.01
N LEU A 1186 35.53 21.35 -9.81
CA LEU A 1186 35.31 19.98 -10.27
C LEU A 1186 36.48 19.47 -11.13
N TRP A 1187 36.99 20.31 -12.05
CA TRP A 1187 38.16 19.97 -12.88
C TRP A 1187 39.42 19.74 -12.04
N ALA A 1188 39.67 20.56 -11.03
CA ALA A 1188 40.80 20.39 -10.12
C ALA A 1188 40.76 19.03 -9.41
N VAL A 1189 39.61 18.64 -8.87
CA VAL A 1189 39.42 17.35 -8.20
C VAL A 1189 39.51 16.18 -9.19
N ALA A 1190 38.83 16.27 -10.33
CA ALA A 1190 38.83 15.23 -11.36
C ALA A 1190 40.19 15.03 -12.06
N SER A 1191 41.11 15.98 -11.91
CA SER A 1191 42.47 15.94 -12.45
C SER A 1191 43.50 15.34 -11.49
N ILE A 1192 43.11 14.99 -10.26
CA ILE A 1192 44.03 14.38 -9.29
C ILE A 1192 44.24 12.90 -9.63
N PRO A 1193 45.49 12.44 -9.80
CA PRO A 1193 45.78 11.02 -9.92
C PRO A 1193 45.21 10.22 -8.74
N GLY A 1194 44.47 9.16 -9.04
CA GLY A 1194 43.81 8.31 -8.05
C GLY A 1194 42.33 8.63 -7.80
N VAL A 1195 41.87 9.83 -8.15
CA VAL A 1195 40.43 10.13 -8.18
C VAL A 1195 39.81 9.50 -9.43
N THR A 1196 38.85 8.60 -9.23
CA THR A 1196 38.21 7.87 -10.34
C THR A 1196 37.00 8.59 -10.89
N CYS A 1197 36.11 9.05 -10.00
CA CYS A 1197 34.90 9.77 -10.39
C CYS A 1197 34.50 10.78 -9.31
N VAL A 1198 34.09 11.98 -9.73
CA VAL A 1198 33.62 13.06 -8.88
C VAL A 1198 32.10 13.13 -8.94
N LEU A 1199 31.45 12.88 -7.82
CA LEU A 1199 29.99 12.81 -7.69
C LEU A 1199 29.42 14.19 -7.45
N ASN A 1200 28.68 14.72 -8.42
CA ASN A 1200 28.06 16.03 -8.33
C ASN A 1200 26.52 15.95 -8.32
N GLY A 1201 25.89 16.73 -7.45
CA GLY A 1201 24.43 16.82 -7.36
C GLY A 1201 23.85 17.69 -8.46
N MET A 1202 23.62 17.12 -9.63
CA MET A 1202 23.11 17.81 -10.83
C MET A 1202 21.57 17.83 -10.82
N ARG A 1203 20.96 18.64 -9.96
CA ARG A 1203 19.50 18.62 -9.73
C ARG A 1203 18.66 19.32 -10.81
N HIS A 1204 19.31 19.99 -11.76
CA HIS A 1204 18.64 20.75 -12.83
C HIS A 1204 19.40 20.53 -14.15
N PRO A 1205 18.72 20.44 -15.31
CA PRO A 1205 19.37 20.21 -16.61
C PRO A 1205 20.55 21.15 -16.92
N VAL A 1206 20.42 22.44 -16.61
CA VAL A 1206 21.51 23.43 -16.79
C VAL A 1206 22.77 23.07 -15.99
N TYR A 1207 22.60 22.52 -14.79
CA TYR A 1207 23.72 22.09 -13.96
C TYR A 1207 24.42 20.84 -14.50
N VAL A 1208 23.69 20.01 -15.28
CA VAL A 1208 24.26 18.88 -16.01
C VAL A 1208 25.22 19.39 -17.08
N ASP A 1209 24.79 20.37 -17.89
CA ASP A 1209 25.63 20.97 -18.93
C ASP A 1209 26.93 21.55 -18.34
N ASP A 1210 26.83 22.28 -17.24
CA ASP A 1210 27.98 22.87 -16.56
C ASP A 1210 28.96 21.82 -16.04
N SER A 1211 28.45 20.74 -15.45
CA SER A 1211 29.27 19.69 -14.83
C SER A 1211 29.95 18.81 -15.88
N LEU A 1212 29.22 18.42 -16.93
CA LEU A 1212 29.74 17.51 -17.96
C LEU A 1212 30.69 18.20 -18.96
N THR A 1213 30.69 19.54 -19.01
CA THR A 1213 31.68 20.31 -19.79
C THR A 1213 33.12 19.91 -19.46
N ILE A 1214 33.40 19.50 -18.22
CA ILE A 1214 34.75 19.11 -17.76
C ILE A 1214 35.23 17.82 -18.41
N LEU A 1215 34.33 16.94 -18.86
CA LEU A 1215 34.71 15.70 -19.57
C LEU A 1215 35.44 15.98 -20.90
N LYS A 1216 35.40 17.22 -21.38
CA LYS A 1216 36.07 17.70 -22.58
C LYS A 1216 37.48 18.21 -22.32
N TRP A 1217 37.86 18.43 -21.06
CA TRP A 1217 39.13 19.08 -20.70
C TRP A 1217 40.19 18.04 -20.36
N GLU A 1218 41.44 18.27 -20.80
CA GLU A 1218 42.58 17.47 -20.36
C GLU A 1218 42.83 17.62 -18.86
N ALA A 1219 43.50 16.65 -18.24
CA ALA A 1219 43.82 16.74 -16.82
C ALA A 1219 44.72 17.95 -16.53
N LEU A 1220 44.39 18.71 -15.48
CA LEU A 1220 45.15 19.87 -15.05
C LEU A 1220 46.56 19.45 -14.55
N PRO A 1221 47.66 19.91 -15.19
CA PRO A 1221 49.02 19.44 -14.87
C PRO A 1221 49.49 19.77 -13.44
N GLN A 1222 49.04 20.90 -12.88
CA GLN A 1222 49.43 21.39 -11.55
C GLN A 1222 48.33 21.17 -10.50
N SER A 1223 47.48 20.15 -10.68
CA SER A 1223 46.32 19.91 -9.83
C SER A 1223 46.66 19.78 -8.34
N ARG A 1224 47.76 19.10 -7.97
CA ARG A 1224 48.22 18.98 -6.57
C ARG A 1224 48.61 20.33 -5.95
N ALA A 1225 49.27 21.20 -6.70
CA ALA A 1225 49.73 22.50 -6.21
C ALA A 1225 48.55 23.39 -5.80
N LEU A 1226 47.36 23.22 -6.40
CA LEU A 1226 46.14 23.93 -5.99
C LEU A 1226 45.76 23.61 -4.54
N PHE A 1227 45.74 22.32 -4.18
CA PHE A 1227 45.38 21.88 -2.84
C PHE A 1227 46.43 22.28 -1.81
N GLU A 1228 47.72 22.20 -2.16
CA GLU A 1228 48.82 22.66 -1.29
C GLU A 1228 48.76 24.17 -1.04
N THR A 1229 48.46 24.97 -2.08
CA THR A 1229 48.30 26.43 -1.97
C THR A 1229 47.15 26.80 -1.04
N ILE A 1230 45.98 26.16 -1.18
CA ILE A 1230 44.83 26.44 -0.31
C ILE A 1230 45.09 25.95 1.11
N HIS A 1231 45.67 24.74 1.28
CA HIS A 1231 45.95 24.16 2.59
C HIS A 1231 46.96 24.98 3.41
N THR A 1232 47.90 25.66 2.75
CA THR A 1232 48.90 26.52 3.40
C THR A 1232 48.46 27.97 3.55
N SER A 1233 47.38 28.39 2.87
CA SER A 1233 46.87 29.75 2.97
C SER A 1233 46.09 30.01 4.26
N GLU A 1234 46.24 31.20 4.84
CA GLU A 1234 45.43 31.67 5.99
C GLU A 1234 44.02 32.14 5.56
N VAL A 1235 43.52 31.75 4.38
CA VAL A 1235 42.16 32.15 3.95
C VAL A 1235 41.14 31.47 4.86
N PRO A 1236 40.38 32.25 5.67
CA PRO A 1236 39.42 31.71 6.63
C PRO A 1236 38.17 31.12 5.96
#